data_AF-A0A8H4CA02-F1
#
_entry.id   AF-A0A8H4CA02-F1
#
_cell.length_a   1.000
_cell.length_b   1.000
_cell.length_c   1.000
_cell.angle_alpha   90.00
_cell.angle_beta   90.00
_cell.angle_gamma   90.00
#
_symmetry.space_group_name_H-M   'P 1'
#
loop_
_entity.id
_entity.type
_entity.pdbx_description
1 polymer ?
#
loop_
_entity_poly.entity_id
_entity_poly.type
_entity_poly.pdbx_seq_one_letter_code
_entity_poly.pdbx_strand_id
1 'polypeptide(L)'
;MGCLGIQSQRFLSSTARRRNAAEDEEETGSYSEADHEHAVISTFDLFSIGIGPSSSHTVGPMRAGNIFVADLAEANLLSKVNKIRVSIYGSLALTGEGHMTPSALLLGLESADVETVDTAYVPERFTEIKNTKKLFLGHGLADGKGKEVDFDYERDFVWEWGRKLPMHSNGMRFTVFDADGYVLATNDMFSVGGGFVVNGALSINPDVSSSSSSSVARVDSPDPSSEDTAGRHPVDLAENLFYKEIRRSDAAGDRRTGAEVRPEVTDDTALLGNSSDSLSPVASEGNGVNISENPENTSESGSQGPRYPFRDATSLLSLCRKHNLTIAQLVYENEKSHGYTDEEIYHKLFKIWQVMDTSILESVQAPLDTKLPGSLKLHRRAPALYRRLTRGLYSTAGQTSPNPNEQKSDGKNIQFIGSSGLAASNKTPATISESKSKTSVGLGPGRRSPPRVLGSLDHPITPSPSRRTTFPTMDYLTVYAIAVNETNAAGGRIVTAPTNGAAGIIPAVLKYTIEFISDDPERDIPTFLLTAAAIGMLYKRGATISAAEGGCMAEVGVACSMAAGAFAACMGASPEAIEQAAEIGIEHNLGLTCDPIGGLVQAPCIERNALGAIKAISSANLALSSETGTQKVRLDDAIRAMRLTAKGMRNEFKETSLSGLATSVPFNIPVSVPDC
;
A
#
# COMPACT_ATOMS: atom_id res chain seq x y z
N MET A 1 27.28 61.07 -25.98
CA MET A 1 27.05 61.99 -24.83
C MET A 1 26.52 61.15 -23.68
N GLY A 2 27.02 61.21 -22.44
CA GLY A 2 28.23 61.84 -21.92
C GLY A 2 28.80 60.97 -20.79
N CYS A 3 30.10 61.08 -20.50
CA CYS A 3 30.80 60.23 -19.53
C CYS A 3 31.38 61.09 -18.37
N LEU A 4 32.02 60.43 -17.39
CA LEU A 4 32.68 60.91 -16.16
C LEU A 4 31.82 60.82 -14.88
N GLY A 5 32.23 60.14 -13.80
CA GLY A 5 33.31 59.14 -13.67
C GLY A 5 33.84 58.94 -12.23
N ILE A 6 34.66 57.88 -12.05
CA ILE A 6 35.75 57.73 -11.03
C ILE A 6 35.23 57.52 -9.57
N GLN A 7 35.65 56.55 -8.74
CA GLN A 7 36.74 55.54 -8.67
C GLN A 7 36.20 54.26 -7.92
N SER A 8 36.90 53.19 -7.51
CA SER A 8 38.32 52.76 -7.53
C SER A 8 38.49 51.23 -7.40
N GLN A 9 39.63 50.70 -7.90
CA GLN A 9 40.54 49.66 -7.34
C GLN A 9 39.98 48.34 -6.71
N ARG A 10 40.52 47.12 -6.95
CA ARG A 10 41.91 46.70 -7.35
C ARG A 10 42.03 45.21 -7.80
N PHE A 11 43.07 44.91 -8.60
CA PHE A 11 43.83 43.63 -8.86
C PHE A 11 43.07 42.35 -9.34
N LEU A 12 43.32 41.82 -10.56
CA LEU A 12 44.43 40.95 -11.10
C LEU A 12 44.49 39.52 -10.50
N SER A 13 44.89 38.43 -11.19
CA SER A 13 44.99 38.07 -12.62
C SER A 13 45.50 36.60 -12.79
N SER A 14 45.06 35.92 -13.86
CA SER A 14 45.77 34.90 -14.66
C SER A 14 46.25 33.52 -14.12
N THR A 15 45.87 32.50 -14.92
CA THR A 15 46.64 31.29 -15.33
C THR A 15 46.70 30.04 -14.45
N ALA A 16 46.98 28.89 -15.10
CA ALA A 16 46.60 27.53 -14.67
C ALA A 16 47.79 26.55 -14.56
N ARG A 17 47.54 25.36 -13.96
CA ARG A 17 47.94 23.98 -14.40
C ARG A 17 48.45 23.04 -13.28
N ARG A 18 47.73 21.90 -13.09
CA ARG A 18 48.11 20.56 -12.52
C ARG A 18 49.09 20.43 -11.33
N ARG A 19 48.68 19.68 -10.29
CA ARG A 19 49.30 18.39 -9.85
C ARG A 19 48.46 17.63 -8.81
N ASN A 20 48.80 16.35 -8.59
CA ASN A 20 48.01 15.32 -7.87
C ASN A 20 48.51 15.07 -6.43
N ALA A 21 47.62 14.59 -5.54
CA ALA A 21 47.76 13.58 -4.46
C ALA A 21 46.45 13.67 -3.63
N ALA A 22 45.58 12.65 -3.52
CA ALA A 22 45.72 11.31 -2.91
C ALA A 22 45.58 11.34 -1.37
N GLU A 23 44.89 10.31 -0.84
CA GLU A 23 44.61 10.00 0.59
C GLU A 23 43.45 10.80 1.23
N ASP A 24 42.25 10.21 1.21
CA ASP A 24 41.36 9.94 2.39
C ASP A 24 39.91 9.65 1.93
N GLU A 25 39.63 8.40 1.55
CA GLU A 25 38.27 7.85 1.42
C GLU A 25 38.17 6.60 2.33
N GLU A 26 37.61 6.77 3.53
CA GLU A 26 37.15 5.65 4.38
C GLU A 26 35.62 5.56 4.36
N GLU A 27 35.13 4.34 4.51
CA GLU A 27 33.76 3.92 4.25
C GLU A 27 32.69 4.66 5.07
N THR A 28 31.80 5.37 4.38
CA THR A 28 30.41 5.53 4.83
C THR A 28 29.48 5.25 3.65
N GLY A 29 28.50 4.36 3.83
CA GLY A 29 27.59 3.94 2.77
C GLY A 29 26.61 5.05 2.36
N SER A 30 27.02 5.93 1.45
CA SER A 30 26.15 6.96 0.90
C SER A 30 25.26 6.40 -0.21
N TYR A 31 23.94 6.39 0.03
CA TYR A 31 22.96 6.38 -1.06
C TYR A 31 23.26 7.56 -1.99
N SER A 32 23.50 7.29 -3.28
CA SER A 32 24.04 8.31 -4.19
C SER A 32 22.92 9.09 -4.89
N GLU A 33 23.16 10.36 -5.22
CA GLU A 33 22.21 11.18 -6.00
C GLU A 33 21.88 10.58 -7.39
N ALA A 34 22.66 9.61 -7.89
CA ALA A 34 22.42 8.95 -9.17
C ALA A 34 21.14 8.08 -9.18
N ASP A 35 20.72 7.55 -8.03
CA ASP A 35 19.54 6.68 -7.88
C ASP A 35 18.20 7.42 -8.05
N HIS A 36 18.24 8.69 -8.49
CA HIS A 36 17.07 9.57 -8.61
C HIS A 36 16.79 10.04 -10.05
N GLU A 37 17.55 9.62 -11.06
CA GLU A 37 17.25 10.03 -12.45
C GLU A 37 15.97 9.40 -13.02
N HIS A 38 15.64 8.16 -12.65
CA HIS A 38 14.51 7.38 -13.16
C HIS A 38 13.43 7.07 -12.11
N ALA A 39 12.32 6.47 -12.56
CA ALA A 39 11.23 5.94 -11.74
C ALA A 39 11.42 4.46 -11.37
N VAL A 40 12.28 3.75 -12.09
CA VAL A 40 12.54 2.32 -11.92
C VAL A 40 13.11 2.05 -10.53
N ILE A 41 12.50 1.07 -9.85
CA ILE A 41 12.92 0.40 -8.61
C ILE A 41 12.70 -1.10 -8.80
N SER A 42 13.08 -1.97 -7.87
CA SER A 42 12.72 -3.38 -8.02
C SER A 42 11.23 -3.61 -7.76
N THR A 43 10.61 -4.45 -8.57
CA THR A 43 9.25 -4.98 -8.40
C THR A 43 9.06 -5.59 -7.01
N PHE A 44 10.10 -6.21 -6.46
CA PHE A 44 10.09 -6.86 -5.15
C PHE A 44 10.12 -5.85 -3.99
N ASP A 45 10.55 -4.60 -4.23
CA ASP A 45 10.48 -3.51 -3.25
C ASP A 45 9.06 -2.95 -3.12
N LEU A 46 8.26 -3.07 -4.19
CA LEU A 46 6.86 -2.64 -4.22
C LEU A 46 5.95 -3.73 -3.66
N PHE A 47 6.19 -4.99 -4.04
CA PHE A 47 5.47 -6.19 -3.59
C PHE A 47 6.27 -6.97 -2.53
N SER A 48 6.46 -6.36 -1.37
CA SER A 48 7.16 -6.97 -0.23
C SER A 48 6.21 -7.87 0.60
N ILE A 49 6.72 -9.01 1.06
CA ILE A 49 5.99 -9.89 1.99
C ILE A 49 6.13 -9.31 3.40
N GLY A 50 5.05 -9.32 4.17
CA GLY A 50 5.04 -8.77 5.53
C GLY A 50 3.86 -9.26 6.36
N ILE A 51 3.67 -8.62 7.50
CA ILE A 51 2.56 -8.88 8.43
C ILE A 51 1.60 -7.68 8.44
N GLY A 52 0.30 -7.96 8.58
CA GLY A 52 -0.69 -6.94 8.86
C GLY A 52 -0.61 -6.40 10.30
N PRO A 53 -1.34 -5.32 10.64
CA PRO A 53 -2.27 -4.58 9.78
C PRO A 53 -1.66 -3.41 8.98
N SER A 54 -0.43 -2.96 9.27
CA SER A 54 0.12 -1.73 8.65
C SER A 54 1.60 -1.83 8.27
N SER A 55 1.94 -1.35 7.08
CA SER A 55 3.35 -1.28 6.65
C SER A 55 4.14 -0.22 7.42
N SER A 56 3.52 0.93 7.75
CA SER A 56 4.16 2.01 8.50
C SER A 56 4.12 1.83 10.02
N HIS A 57 3.10 1.15 10.56
CA HIS A 57 2.91 1.01 12.02
C HIS A 57 3.16 -0.41 12.55
N THR A 58 3.34 -1.41 11.68
CA THR A 58 3.64 -2.80 12.08
C THR A 58 4.96 -3.27 11.47
N VAL A 59 5.08 -3.28 10.14
CA VAL A 59 6.29 -3.76 9.43
C VAL A 59 7.52 -2.87 9.72
N GLY A 60 7.38 -1.54 9.58
CA GLY A 60 8.46 -0.60 9.85
C GLY A 60 9.03 -0.72 11.29
N PRO A 61 8.20 -0.63 12.34
CA PRO A 61 8.65 -0.83 13.73
C PRO A 61 9.28 -2.20 14.01
N MET A 62 8.83 -3.27 13.35
CA MET A 62 9.47 -4.59 13.46
C MET A 62 10.86 -4.60 12.81
N ARG A 63 11.01 -4.04 11.61
CA ARG A 63 12.31 -3.85 10.94
C ARG A 63 13.25 -2.97 11.76
N ALA A 64 12.75 -1.89 12.34
CA ALA A 64 13.52 -1.00 13.22
C ALA A 64 14.06 -1.74 14.46
N GLY A 65 13.23 -2.59 15.10
CA GLY A 65 13.70 -3.43 16.20
C GLY A 65 14.83 -4.38 15.79
N ASN A 66 14.75 -4.96 14.58
CA ASN A 66 15.77 -5.87 14.05
C ASN A 66 17.08 -5.12 13.74
N ILE A 67 17.00 -3.99 13.02
CA ILE A 67 18.12 -3.09 12.72
C ILE A 67 18.84 -2.66 14.01
N PHE A 68 18.10 -2.18 15.02
CA PHE A 68 18.70 -1.73 16.28
C PHE A 68 19.55 -2.82 16.97
N VAL A 69 19.09 -4.07 16.89
CA VAL A 69 19.78 -5.21 17.53
C VAL A 69 20.96 -5.70 16.69
N ALA A 70 20.90 -5.57 15.37
CA ALA A 70 22.06 -5.74 14.50
C ALA A 70 23.13 -4.69 14.80
N ASP A 71 22.77 -3.39 14.84
CA ASP A 71 23.65 -2.27 15.20
C ASP A 71 24.35 -2.52 16.56
N LEU A 72 23.61 -2.99 17.57
CA LEU A 72 24.14 -3.33 18.90
C LEU A 72 25.06 -4.56 18.92
N ALA A 73 24.84 -5.53 18.03
CA ALA A 73 25.67 -6.71 17.89
C ALA A 73 27.00 -6.36 17.21
N GLU A 74 26.96 -5.56 16.14
CA GLU A 74 28.13 -5.03 15.43
C GLU A 74 28.99 -4.13 16.34
N ALA A 75 28.35 -3.22 17.09
CA ALA A 75 29.02 -2.40 18.11
C ALA A 75 29.55 -3.22 19.32
N ASN A 76 29.33 -4.54 19.37
CA ASN A 76 29.69 -5.44 20.47
C ASN A 76 29.11 -5.03 21.84
N LEU A 77 28.01 -4.27 21.85
CA LEU A 77 27.34 -3.77 23.05
C LEU A 77 26.28 -4.73 23.60
N LEU A 78 25.71 -5.61 22.76
CA LEU A 78 24.61 -6.51 23.13
C LEU A 78 24.86 -7.33 24.41
N SER A 79 26.11 -7.79 24.62
CA SER A 79 26.51 -8.53 25.82
C SER A 79 26.43 -7.72 27.12
N LYS A 80 26.55 -6.38 27.05
CA LYS A 80 26.53 -5.45 28.19
C LYS A 80 25.12 -4.99 28.56
N VAL A 81 24.17 -5.02 27.61
CA VAL A 81 22.79 -4.57 27.84
C VAL A 81 22.12 -5.40 28.93
N ASN A 82 21.67 -4.76 30.00
CA ASN A 82 20.88 -5.41 31.06
C ASN A 82 19.39 -5.08 30.95
N LYS A 83 19.08 -3.93 30.35
CA LYS A 83 17.73 -3.38 30.24
C LYS A 83 17.59 -2.54 28.97
N ILE A 84 16.41 -2.54 28.37
CA ILE A 84 16.02 -1.66 27.25
C ILE A 84 14.80 -0.80 27.64
N ARG A 85 14.74 0.42 27.08
CA ARG A 85 13.55 1.28 27.05
C ARG A 85 13.22 1.59 25.59
N VAL A 86 11.94 1.51 25.25
CA VAL A 86 11.37 1.90 23.96
C VAL A 86 10.50 3.12 24.20
N SER A 87 10.58 4.14 23.34
CA SER A 87 9.73 5.33 23.40
C SER A 87 9.15 5.64 22.02
N ILE A 88 7.82 5.74 21.93
CA ILE A 88 7.09 5.89 20.67
C ILE A 88 6.47 7.28 20.59
N TYR A 89 6.64 7.98 19.47
CA TYR A 89 6.29 9.39 19.28
C TYR A 89 5.21 9.62 18.21
N GLY A 90 4.58 10.80 18.24
CA GLY A 90 3.75 11.32 17.16
C GLY A 90 2.59 10.42 16.73
N SER A 91 2.42 10.26 15.40
CA SER A 91 1.34 9.47 14.79
C SER A 91 1.44 7.97 15.11
N LEU A 92 2.67 7.47 15.22
CA LEU A 92 2.96 6.10 15.64
C LEU A 92 2.52 5.86 17.09
N ALA A 93 2.63 6.87 17.96
CA ALA A 93 2.06 6.81 19.30
C ALA A 93 0.52 6.79 19.24
N LEU A 94 -0.07 7.76 18.55
CA LEU A 94 -1.53 7.96 18.47
C LEU A 94 -2.32 6.75 17.99
N THR A 95 -1.76 5.91 17.13
CA THR A 95 -2.48 4.74 16.57
C THR A 95 -1.80 3.39 16.79
N GLY A 96 -0.62 3.34 17.42
CA GLY A 96 0.22 2.15 17.43
C GLY A 96 -0.42 0.93 18.12
N GLU A 97 -1.20 1.15 19.18
CA GLU A 97 -1.93 0.07 19.87
C GLU A 97 -2.93 -0.63 18.93
N GLY A 98 -3.67 0.15 18.13
CA GLY A 98 -4.60 -0.37 17.12
C GLY A 98 -3.91 -1.04 15.93
N HIS A 99 -2.65 -0.72 15.69
CA HIS A 99 -1.79 -1.28 14.63
C HIS A 99 -0.89 -2.42 15.08
N MET A 100 -1.02 -2.90 16.33
CA MET A 100 -0.15 -3.94 16.91
C MET A 100 1.35 -3.55 16.91
N THR A 101 1.65 -2.25 16.93
CA THR A 101 3.03 -1.73 16.96
C THR A 101 3.87 -2.33 18.08
N PRO A 102 3.40 -2.45 19.34
CA PRO A 102 4.25 -2.95 20.41
C PRO A 102 4.63 -4.42 20.23
N SER A 103 3.68 -5.28 19.84
CA SER A 103 3.95 -6.71 19.62
C SER A 103 4.90 -6.93 18.44
N ALA A 104 4.74 -6.15 17.36
CA ALA A 104 5.61 -6.25 16.19
C ALA A 104 7.04 -5.72 16.47
N LEU A 105 7.15 -4.57 17.13
CA LEU A 105 8.45 -3.98 17.50
C LEU A 105 9.23 -4.87 18.48
N LEU A 106 8.56 -5.40 19.52
CA LEU A 106 9.22 -6.27 20.50
C LEU A 106 9.72 -7.56 19.84
N LEU A 107 8.95 -8.16 18.94
CA LEU A 107 9.39 -9.35 18.21
C LEU A 107 10.52 -9.04 17.20
N GLY A 108 10.53 -7.83 16.64
CA GLY A 108 11.65 -7.30 15.88
C GLY A 108 12.94 -7.17 16.70
N LEU A 109 12.85 -6.75 17.97
CA LEU A 109 13.98 -6.76 18.92
C LEU A 109 14.46 -8.18 19.27
N GLU A 110 13.62 -9.20 19.11
CA GLU A 110 14.06 -10.61 19.19
C GLU A 110 14.73 -11.10 17.88
N SER A 111 14.99 -10.18 16.93
CA SER A 111 15.53 -10.43 15.59
C SER A 111 14.67 -11.38 14.74
N ALA A 112 13.36 -11.41 14.95
CA ALA A 112 12.45 -12.06 14.01
C ALA A 112 12.42 -11.28 12.68
N ASP A 113 12.40 -12.01 11.57
CA ASP A 113 12.22 -11.44 10.23
C ASP A 113 10.72 -11.28 9.91
N VAL A 114 10.38 -10.14 9.31
CA VAL A 114 9.00 -9.82 8.94
C VAL A 114 8.48 -10.75 7.86
N GLU A 115 9.30 -11.23 6.91
CA GLU A 115 8.82 -12.11 5.82
C GLU A 115 8.45 -13.51 6.33
N THR A 116 9.18 -14.03 7.32
CA THR A 116 9.15 -15.45 7.71
C THR A 116 8.50 -15.74 9.07
N VAL A 117 8.30 -14.74 9.94
CA VAL A 117 7.67 -14.92 11.27
C VAL A 117 6.33 -15.68 11.24
N ASP A 118 6.06 -16.53 12.23
CA ASP A 118 4.73 -17.09 12.43
C ASP A 118 3.78 -16.03 12.98
N THR A 119 2.80 -15.62 12.17
CA THR A 119 1.79 -14.62 12.54
C THR A 119 0.85 -15.10 13.65
N ALA A 120 0.66 -16.40 13.85
CA ALA A 120 -0.13 -16.94 14.96
C ALA A 120 0.59 -16.80 16.31
N TYR A 121 1.93 -16.84 16.31
CA TYR A 121 2.75 -16.73 17.51
C TYR A 121 2.88 -15.30 18.05
N VAL A 122 2.77 -14.27 17.20
CA VAL A 122 2.99 -12.86 17.57
C VAL A 122 2.16 -12.41 18.80
N PRO A 123 0.84 -12.69 18.89
CA PRO A 123 0.04 -12.28 20.06
C PRO A 123 0.32 -13.11 21.30
N GLU A 124 0.68 -14.38 21.13
CA GLU A 124 1.05 -15.29 22.22
C GLU A 124 2.36 -14.85 22.86
N ARG A 125 3.40 -14.60 22.06
CA ARG A 125 4.71 -14.11 22.52
C ARG A 125 4.60 -12.74 23.20
N PHE A 126 3.79 -11.83 22.66
CA PHE A 126 3.54 -10.53 23.32
C PHE A 126 2.90 -10.69 24.71
N THR A 127 2.00 -11.67 24.87
CA THR A 127 1.39 -12.00 26.17
C THR A 127 2.42 -12.65 27.12
N GLU A 128 3.30 -13.50 26.61
CA GLU A 128 4.40 -14.10 27.37
C GLU A 128 5.38 -13.05 27.90
N ILE A 129 5.84 -12.11 27.06
CA ILE A 129 6.75 -11.02 27.44
C ILE A 129 6.14 -10.16 28.57
N LYS A 130 4.84 -9.83 28.49
CA LYS A 130 4.14 -9.10 29.56
C LYS A 130 4.08 -9.85 30.88
N ASN A 131 3.90 -11.17 30.84
CA ASN A 131 3.78 -12.01 32.03
C ASN A 131 5.13 -12.32 32.69
N THR A 132 6.16 -12.61 31.88
CA THR A 132 7.51 -12.96 32.34
C THR A 132 8.34 -11.73 32.73
N LYS A 133 8.04 -10.57 32.13
CA LYS A 133 8.86 -9.34 32.19
C LYS A 133 10.28 -9.53 31.68
N LYS A 134 10.43 -10.43 30.70
CA LYS A 134 11.68 -10.78 30.03
C LYS A 134 11.53 -10.57 28.52
N LEU A 135 12.60 -10.10 27.88
CA LEU A 135 12.71 -9.95 26.43
C LEU A 135 14.05 -10.56 25.98
N PHE A 136 14.07 -11.33 24.89
CA PHE A 136 15.31 -11.95 24.40
C PHE A 136 15.84 -11.17 23.20
N LEU A 137 16.70 -10.19 23.45
CA LEU A 137 17.29 -9.38 22.38
C LEU A 137 18.15 -10.26 21.47
N GLY A 138 17.88 -10.26 20.17
CA GLY A 138 18.71 -10.97 19.20
C GLY A 138 18.55 -12.49 19.19
N HIS A 139 17.36 -13.02 19.54
CA HIS A 139 17.09 -14.46 19.51
C HIS A 139 17.31 -15.08 18.12
N GLY A 140 16.91 -14.37 17.07
CA GLY A 140 17.08 -14.77 15.66
C GLY A 140 18.46 -14.57 15.04
N LEU A 141 19.47 -14.07 15.79
CA LEU A 141 20.82 -13.90 15.26
C LEU A 141 21.51 -15.25 15.03
N ALA A 142 22.06 -15.46 13.82
CA ALA A 142 22.69 -16.71 13.40
C ALA A 142 23.85 -17.19 14.31
N ASP A 143 24.50 -16.26 15.01
CA ASP A 143 25.60 -16.55 15.93
C ASP A 143 25.16 -17.02 17.33
N GLY A 144 23.86 -17.01 17.65
CA GLY A 144 23.34 -17.34 18.98
C GLY A 144 23.78 -16.38 20.10
N LYS A 145 24.33 -15.21 19.75
CA LYS A 145 24.85 -14.17 20.66
C LYS A 145 23.76 -13.32 21.34
N GLY A 146 22.49 -13.65 21.18
CA GLY A 146 21.38 -12.93 21.79
C GLY A 146 21.41 -12.98 23.33
N LYS A 147 20.71 -12.04 23.97
CA LYS A 147 20.72 -11.85 25.42
C LYS A 147 19.32 -11.61 25.97
N GLU A 148 18.95 -12.36 27.00
CA GLU A 148 17.77 -12.06 27.82
C GLU A 148 18.01 -10.81 28.68
N VAL A 149 17.08 -9.87 28.63
CA VAL A 149 17.08 -8.62 29.40
C VAL A 149 15.80 -8.46 30.21
N ASP A 150 15.88 -7.70 31.30
CA ASP A 150 14.70 -7.33 32.08
C ASP A 150 13.90 -6.26 31.31
N PHE A 151 12.62 -6.54 31.07
CA PHE A 151 11.72 -5.66 30.31
C PHE A 151 10.31 -5.68 30.89
N ASP A 152 9.94 -4.61 31.58
CA ASP A 152 8.59 -4.46 32.14
C ASP A 152 7.76 -3.56 31.22
N TYR A 153 6.84 -4.13 30.44
CA TYR A 153 6.06 -3.42 29.41
C TYR A 153 5.46 -2.10 29.91
N GLU A 154 4.82 -2.10 31.09
CA GLU A 154 4.12 -0.94 31.65
C GLU A 154 5.05 0.21 32.08
N ARG A 155 6.36 -0.04 32.18
CA ARG A 155 7.38 0.91 32.65
C ARG A 155 8.38 1.28 31.56
N ASP A 156 8.72 0.32 30.71
CA ASP A 156 9.84 0.37 29.79
C ASP A 156 9.40 0.54 28.32
N PHE A 157 8.11 0.37 28.02
CA PHE A 157 7.48 0.81 26.77
C PHE A 157 6.71 2.12 27.00
N VAL A 158 7.24 3.24 26.51
CA VAL A 158 6.73 4.59 26.81
C VAL A 158 6.03 5.19 25.60
N TRP A 159 4.80 5.69 25.79
CA TRP A 159 4.03 6.39 24.77
C TRP A 159 4.13 7.91 24.96
N GLU A 160 4.75 8.61 24.01
CA GLU A 160 5.03 10.04 24.05
C GLU A 160 4.01 10.85 23.22
N TRP A 161 2.72 10.71 23.57
CA TRP A 161 1.56 11.23 22.83
C TRP A 161 1.63 12.72 22.44
N GLY A 162 2.31 13.55 23.25
CA GLY A 162 2.42 15.00 23.04
C GLY A 162 3.71 15.45 22.34
N ARG A 163 4.60 14.53 21.94
CA ARG A 163 5.90 14.85 21.37
C ARG A 163 6.06 14.23 19.99
N LYS A 164 6.78 14.94 19.11
CA LYS A 164 7.22 14.47 17.79
C LYS A 164 8.74 14.61 17.72
N LEU A 165 9.40 13.63 17.10
CA LEU A 165 10.81 13.75 16.75
C LEU A 165 10.96 14.64 15.48
N PRO A 166 12.12 15.27 15.23
CA PRO A 166 12.23 16.35 14.24
C PRO A 166 12.05 15.92 12.78
N MET A 167 12.48 14.70 12.40
CA MET A 167 12.52 14.27 11.00
C MET A 167 11.15 13.81 10.47
N HIS A 168 10.41 13.00 11.23
CA HIS A 168 9.16 12.40 10.77
C HIS A 168 8.20 12.08 11.93
N SER A 169 6.88 12.07 11.65
CA SER A 169 5.83 11.91 12.65
C SER A 169 5.75 10.49 13.24
N ASN A 170 6.12 9.46 12.48
CA ASN A 170 6.26 8.08 12.96
C ASN A 170 7.65 7.83 13.58
N GLY A 171 7.96 8.52 14.68
CA GLY A 171 9.25 8.39 15.37
C GLY A 171 9.24 7.33 16.48
N MET A 172 10.37 6.65 16.68
CA MET A 172 10.63 5.76 17.80
C MET A 172 12.07 5.94 18.31
N ARG A 173 12.28 5.81 19.62
CA ARG A 173 13.60 5.88 20.27
C ARG A 173 13.85 4.60 21.05
N PHE A 174 15.02 4.02 20.84
CA PHE A 174 15.53 2.88 21.60
C PHE A 174 16.66 3.36 22.50
N THR A 175 16.64 2.99 23.78
CA THR A 175 17.69 3.32 24.75
C THR A 175 18.05 2.06 25.54
N VAL A 176 19.32 1.68 25.53
CA VAL A 176 19.81 0.51 26.27
C VAL A 176 20.71 0.91 27.43
N PHE A 177 20.60 0.16 28.52
CA PHE A 177 21.27 0.40 29.79
C PHE A 177 22.09 -0.82 30.22
N ASP A 178 23.19 -0.58 30.92
CA ASP A 178 23.99 -1.63 31.58
C ASP A 178 23.38 -2.08 32.93
N ALA A 179 24.13 -2.91 33.67
CA ALA A 179 23.71 -3.42 34.97
C ALA A 179 23.69 -2.36 36.08
N ASP A 180 24.50 -1.31 35.96
CA ASP A 180 24.59 -0.19 36.93
C ASP A 180 23.55 0.91 36.63
N GLY A 181 22.95 0.88 35.44
CA GLY A 181 21.88 1.79 34.99
C GLY A 181 22.35 2.93 34.10
N TYR A 182 23.60 2.92 33.63
CA TYR A 182 24.10 3.92 32.68
C TYR A 182 23.61 3.62 31.26
N VAL A 183 23.41 4.68 30.46
CA VAL A 183 23.06 4.56 29.05
C VAL A 183 24.29 4.11 28.26
N LEU A 184 24.17 2.96 27.59
CA LEU A 184 25.20 2.42 26.68
C LEU A 184 25.07 3.04 25.29
N ALA A 185 23.85 3.04 24.74
CA ALA A 185 23.54 3.58 23.43
C ALA A 185 22.08 4.07 23.35
N THR A 186 21.85 5.06 22.49
CA THR A 186 20.51 5.53 22.10
C THR A 186 20.43 5.67 20.59
N ASN A 187 19.31 5.26 20.01
CA ASN A 187 19.04 5.45 18.58
C ASN A 187 17.60 5.93 18.33
N ASP A 188 17.44 6.87 17.40
CA ASP A 188 16.16 7.39 16.92
C ASP A 188 15.89 6.81 15.54
N MET A 189 14.72 6.23 15.32
CA MET A 189 14.33 5.66 14.03
C MET A 189 12.95 6.15 13.59
N PHE A 190 12.76 6.13 12.27
CA PHE A 190 11.59 6.71 11.62
C PHE A 190 10.99 5.74 10.61
N SER A 191 9.71 5.44 10.75
CA SER A 191 8.98 4.60 9.80
C SER A 191 8.29 5.47 8.74
N VAL A 192 8.89 5.57 7.56
CA VAL A 192 8.53 6.57 6.52
C VAL A 192 7.43 6.11 5.55
N GLY A 193 7.02 4.84 5.63
CA GLY A 193 5.98 4.25 4.76
C GLY A 193 6.49 3.02 4.01
N GLY A 194 5.58 2.22 3.46
CA GLY A 194 5.94 0.99 2.71
C GLY A 194 6.68 -0.09 3.51
N GLY A 195 6.93 0.11 4.81
CA GLY A 195 7.81 -0.74 5.62
C GLY A 195 9.29 -0.32 5.59
N PHE A 196 9.62 0.83 5.01
CA PHE A 196 10.97 1.40 5.04
C PHE A 196 11.22 2.13 6.37
N VAL A 197 12.45 2.04 6.86
CA VAL A 197 12.92 2.63 8.12
C VAL A 197 14.15 3.47 7.82
N VAL A 198 14.18 4.70 8.32
CA VAL A 198 15.35 5.59 8.27
C VAL A 198 15.98 5.64 9.66
N ASN A 199 17.30 5.46 9.71
CA ASN A 199 18.08 5.43 10.94
C ASN A 199 18.57 6.84 11.31
N GLY A 200 18.55 7.17 12.60
CA GLY A 200 19.34 8.26 13.15
C GLY A 200 20.79 7.80 13.37
N ALA A 201 21.68 8.74 13.70
CA ALA A 201 23.04 8.38 14.08
C ALA A 201 23.03 7.71 15.48
N LEU A 202 23.42 6.44 15.53
CA LEU A 202 23.55 5.69 16.79
C LEU A 202 24.51 6.42 17.73
N SER A 203 23.96 6.94 18.83
CA SER A 203 24.74 7.67 19.82
C SER A 203 25.24 6.71 20.90
N ILE A 204 26.51 6.32 20.79
CA ILE A 204 27.23 5.48 21.76
C ILE A 204 27.93 6.38 22.80
N ASN A 205 27.89 6.00 24.07
CA ASN A 205 28.56 6.74 25.13
C ASN A 205 30.08 6.42 25.16
N PRO A 206 31.01 7.38 24.96
CA PRO A 206 32.42 7.10 24.70
C PRO A 206 33.23 6.57 25.91
N ASP A 207 32.73 6.70 27.13
CA ASP A 207 33.45 6.40 28.39
C ASP A 207 33.74 4.91 28.65
N VAL A 208 33.48 4.01 27.68
CA VAL A 208 33.75 2.57 27.78
C VAL A 208 35.11 2.19 27.15
N SER A 209 35.91 3.18 26.70
CA SER A 209 37.28 2.97 26.23
C SER A 209 38.30 3.86 26.94
N SER A 210 39.22 3.21 27.67
CA SER A 210 40.35 3.77 28.42
C SER A 210 40.03 4.58 29.69
N SER A 211 40.83 4.34 30.73
CA SER A 211 40.74 5.02 32.02
C SER A 211 41.85 6.05 32.16
N SER A 212 41.53 7.28 32.55
CA SER A 212 42.18 8.00 33.67
C SER A 212 41.96 9.53 33.64
N SER A 213 42.14 10.14 34.81
CA SER A 213 42.15 11.57 35.13
C SER A 213 40.81 12.29 35.32
N SER A 214 40.71 12.89 36.50
CA SER A 214 39.53 13.45 37.15
C SER A 214 39.38 14.96 36.93
N SER A 215 38.14 15.45 36.79
CA SER A 215 37.72 16.73 37.40
C SER A 215 36.21 16.75 37.68
N VAL A 216 35.76 17.60 38.61
CA VAL A 216 34.43 17.56 39.24
C VAL A 216 33.58 18.79 38.91
N ALA A 217 32.36 18.61 38.41
CA ALA A 217 31.24 19.56 38.48
C ALA A 217 29.91 18.79 38.27
N ARG A 218 29.13 18.51 39.32
CA ARG A 218 28.01 19.30 39.87
C ARG A 218 26.81 19.49 38.93
N VAL A 219 25.69 18.90 39.36
CA VAL A 219 24.32 19.06 38.84
C VAL A 219 23.69 20.32 39.45
N ASP A 220 22.95 21.10 38.66
CA ASP A 220 21.93 22.03 39.16
C ASP A 220 20.82 22.27 38.13
N SER A 221 19.63 22.65 38.61
CA SER A 221 18.41 22.98 37.87
C SER A 221 17.44 23.75 38.79
N PRO A 222 16.48 24.55 38.30
CA PRO A 222 16.38 25.29 37.03
C PRO A 222 15.93 26.77 37.26
N ASP A 223 15.35 27.40 36.22
CA ASP A 223 14.52 28.64 36.21
C ASP A 223 15.25 29.99 35.92
N PRO A 224 14.57 31.10 35.52
CA PRO A 224 14.31 31.39 34.10
C PRO A 224 14.70 32.82 33.62
N SER A 225 14.42 33.10 32.33
CA SER A 225 14.27 34.42 31.63
C SER A 225 15.41 34.95 30.72
N SER A 226 14.98 35.62 29.63
CA SER A 226 15.76 36.38 28.62
C SER A 226 16.73 35.60 27.72
N GLU A 227 17.03 35.99 26.47
CA GLU A 227 16.25 36.62 25.38
C GLU A 227 17.00 36.34 24.05
N ASP A 228 16.37 36.57 22.90
CA ASP A 228 16.84 36.25 21.54
C ASP A 228 18.35 36.34 21.23
N THR A 229 18.90 35.28 20.62
CA THR A 229 20.03 35.41 19.68
C THR A 229 19.92 34.40 18.52
N ALA A 230 20.13 34.88 17.30
CA ALA A 230 19.78 34.16 16.08
C ALA A 230 20.63 32.90 15.83
N GLY A 231 19.96 31.77 15.62
CA GLY A 231 20.59 30.48 15.30
C GLY A 231 21.26 30.48 13.91
N ARG A 232 22.56 30.15 13.90
CA ARG A 232 23.33 29.93 12.67
C ARG A 232 23.32 28.43 12.35
N HIS A 233 22.35 28.00 11.54
CA HIS A 233 22.21 26.59 11.14
C HIS A 233 23.41 26.12 10.30
N PRO A 234 24.00 24.94 10.60
CA PRO A 234 24.80 24.20 9.65
C PRO A 234 23.96 23.73 8.45
N VAL A 235 24.58 23.60 7.29
CA VAL A 235 23.95 23.18 6.03
C VAL A 235 24.49 21.80 5.65
N ASP A 236 23.62 20.80 5.65
CA ASP A 236 23.57 19.58 4.80
C ASP A 236 22.41 18.72 5.35
N LEU A 237 21.33 18.34 4.63
CA LEU A 237 21.11 17.66 3.34
C LEU A 237 20.84 16.15 3.51
N ALA A 238 19.84 15.65 2.75
CA ALA A 238 19.08 14.39 2.92
C ALA A 238 18.16 14.35 4.17
N GLU A 239 16.84 14.11 4.09
CA GLU A 239 15.92 13.82 2.97
C GLU A 239 14.73 14.82 2.96
N ASN A 240 13.96 14.88 1.85
CA ASN A 240 12.83 15.80 1.56
C ASN A 240 13.15 17.23 1.08
N LEU A 241 13.57 17.39 -0.19
CA LEU A 241 13.64 18.72 -0.82
C LEU A 241 13.36 18.74 -2.35
N PHE A 242 12.13 18.41 -2.76
CA PHE A 242 11.57 18.84 -4.06
C PHE A 242 10.48 19.91 -3.90
N TYR A 243 10.75 20.92 -3.06
CA TYR A 243 10.00 22.16 -3.01
C TYR A 243 10.72 23.25 -3.82
N LYS A 244 10.49 23.29 -5.14
CA LYS A 244 10.67 24.55 -5.88
C LYS A 244 9.47 25.46 -5.60
N GLU A 245 9.76 26.68 -5.16
CA GLU A 245 8.77 27.73 -4.95
C GLU A 245 8.03 28.02 -6.27
N ILE A 246 6.72 27.89 -6.26
CA ILE A 246 5.87 28.51 -7.28
C ILE A 246 5.71 29.97 -6.86
N ARG A 247 6.07 30.90 -7.74
CA ARG A 247 5.97 32.33 -7.43
C ARG A 247 4.50 32.72 -7.32
N ARG A 248 4.18 33.63 -6.40
CA ARG A 248 2.80 34.19 -6.24
C ARG A 248 2.25 34.85 -7.51
N SER A 249 3.08 35.13 -8.51
CA SER A 249 2.68 35.60 -9.84
C SER A 249 1.88 34.58 -10.65
N ASP A 250 2.07 33.29 -10.39
CA ASP A 250 1.62 32.21 -11.28
C ASP A 250 0.25 31.64 -10.84
N ALA A 251 -0.38 32.26 -9.83
CA ALA A 251 -1.62 31.85 -9.19
C ALA A 251 -2.66 32.99 -9.14
N ALA A 252 -2.96 33.60 -10.29
CA ALA A 252 -4.05 34.56 -10.46
C ALA A 252 -4.73 34.36 -11.83
N GLY A 253 -6.03 34.04 -11.84
CA GLY A 253 -6.74 33.68 -13.07
C GLY A 253 -8.12 33.03 -12.88
N ASP A 254 -8.95 33.61 -12.02
CA ASP A 254 -10.42 33.46 -11.92
C ASP A 254 -11.12 32.17 -12.38
N ARG A 255 -11.58 31.39 -11.39
CA ARG A 255 -12.87 30.67 -11.52
C ARG A 255 -14.02 31.69 -11.48
N ARG A 256 -14.63 32.02 -12.63
CA ARG A 256 -15.98 32.60 -12.67
C ARG A 256 -16.85 32.06 -13.81
N THR A 257 -17.90 31.36 -13.39
CA THR A 257 -19.27 31.34 -13.96
C THR A 257 -19.45 31.21 -15.47
N GLY A 258 -20.07 30.10 -15.90
CA GLY A 258 -20.61 29.98 -17.25
C GLY A 258 -21.86 30.84 -17.48
N ALA A 259 -22.03 31.28 -18.73
CA ALA A 259 -23.29 31.69 -19.33
C ALA A 259 -23.25 31.28 -20.82
N GLU A 260 -24.36 30.79 -21.35
CA GLU A 260 -24.45 30.29 -22.73
C GLU A 260 -24.48 31.43 -23.75
N VAL A 261 -23.74 31.30 -24.86
CA VAL A 261 -24.11 31.90 -26.16
C VAL A 261 -23.77 30.89 -27.27
N ARG A 262 -24.67 30.77 -28.26
CA ARG A 262 -24.60 29.84 -29.39
C ARG A 262 -23.78 30.43 -30.58
N PRO A 263 -23.37 29.59 -31.55
CA PRO A 263 -22.34 29.98 -32.52
C PRO A 263 -22.89 30.81 -33.68
N GLU A 264 -22.04 31.67 -34.25
CA GLU A 264 -22.22 32.22 -35.59
C GLU A 264 -21.13 31.72 -36.54
N VAL A 265 -21.56 31.51 -37.79
CA VAL A 265 -20.77 31.00 -38.90
C VAL A 265 -20.31 32.18 -39.74
N THR A 266 -19.05 32.22 -40.13
CA THR A 266 -18.66 32.87 -41.39
C THR A 266 -17.66 31.99 -42.13
N ASP A 267 -18.02 31.74 -43.38
CA ASP A 267 -17.25 31.05 -44.40
C ASP A 267 -16.21 32.03 -44.97
N ASP A 268 -15.03 31.53 -45.33
CA ASP A 268 -14.24 32.17 -46.39
C ASP A 268 -13.34 31.13 -47.04
N THR A 269 -13.55 30.92 -48.33
CA THR A 269 -13.03 29.78 -49.08
C THR A 269 -12.00 30.17 -50.13
N ALA A 270 -11.06 29.24 -50.36
CA ALA A 270 -10.20 29.11 -51.54
C ALA A 270 -9.09 30.15 -51.79
N LEU A 271 -7.88 29.63 -52.06
CA LEU A 271 -7.35 29.59 -53.43
C LEU A 271 -6.20 28.56 -53.55
N LEU A 272 -6.37 27.64 -54.52
CA LEU A 272 -5.40 26.94 -55.40
C LEU A 272 -3.88 27.13 -55.13
N GLY A 273 -2.98 26.14 -55.28
CA GLY A 273 -3.08 24.79 -55.84
C GLY A 273 -1.76 24.36 -56.54
N ASN A 274 -1.60 23.07 -56.83
CA ASN A 274 -0.62 22.43 -57.73
C ASN A 274 0.90 22.29 -57.36
N SER A 275 1.28 21.02 -57.18
CA SER A 275 2.16 20.22 -58.08
C SER A 275 3.65 19.95 -57.80
N SER A 276 4.02 18.71 -58.20
CA SER A 276 5.32 18.16 -58.63
C SER A 276 6.45 17.93 -57.62
N ASP A 277 6.62 16.64 -57.28
CA ASP A 277 7.81 15.82 -57.52
C ASP A 277 9.23 16.42 -57.41
N SER A 278 10.03 15.83 -56.53
CA SER A 278 11.45 15.59 -56.81
C SER A 278 11.95 14.31 -56.13
N LEU A 279 12.13 13.26 -56.95
CA LEU A 279 12.89 12.06 -56.59
C LEU A 279 14.38 12.36 -56.56
N SER A 280 15.14 11.63 -55.72
CA SER A 280 16.59 11.47 -55.83
C SER A 280 17.03 10.13 -55.22
N PRO A 281 18.15 9.54 -55.67
CA PRO A 281 18.12 8.11 -56.01
C PRO A 281 19.01 7.18 -55.17
N VAL A 282 18.88 5.88 -55.43
CA VAL A 282 19.68 4.77 -54.89
C VAL A 282 20.88 4.47 -55.79
N ALA A 283 22.05 4.21 -55.18
CA ALA A 283 23.23 3.50 -55.72
C ALA A 283 24.10 3.08 -54.50
N SER A 284 24.25 1.80 -54.14
CA SER A 284 25.25 0.82 -54.65
C SER A 284 26.72 1.23 -54.37
N GLU A 285 27.66 0.35 -53.99
CA GLU A 285 27.68 -1.10 -53.71
C GLU A 285 28.99 -1.48 -52.97
N GLY A 286 29.07 -2.70 -52.41
CA GLY A 286 30.33 -3.47 -52.31
C GLY A 286 31.32 -3.20 -51.16
N ASN A 287 31.31 -4.06 -50.13
CA ASN A 287 32.21 -5.23 -50.08
C ASN A 287 32.02 -6.02 -48.77
N GLY A 288 31.96 -7.34 -48.87
CA GLY A 288 31.87 -8.23 -47.71
C GLY A 288 33.23 -8.76 -47.26
N VAL A 289 33.41 -8.91 -45.95
CA VAL A 289 34.43 -9.79 -45.35
C VAL A 289 33.75 -10.52 -44.18
N ASN A 290 33.66 -11.85 -44.28
CA ASN A 290 33.34 -12.72 -43.15
C ASN A 290 34.64 -13.08 -42.43
N ILE A 291 34.79 -12.71 -41.17
CA ILE A 291 35.68 -13.39 -40.22
C ILE A 291 34.89 -13.61 -38.93
N SER A 292 34.81 -14.88 -38.54
CA SER A 292 34.19 -15.35 -37.30
C SER A 292 35.24 -15.43 -36.20
N GLU A 293 35.06 -14.68 -35.11
CA GLU A 293 35.82 -14.85 -33.86
C GLU A 293 34.95 -14.48 -32.65
N ASN A 294 34.61 -15.49 -31.84
CA ASN A 294 34.48 -15.35 -30.39
C ASN A 294 35.86 -15.66 -29.79
N PRO A 295 36.19 -15.26 -28.54
CA PRO A 295 35.36 -14.60 -27.53
C PRO A 295 35.98 -13.30 -26.98
N GLU A 296 35.33 -12.61 -26.03
CA GLU A 296 35.94 -12.33 -24.71
C GLU A 296 34.94 -11.68 -23.72
N ASN A 297 35.11 -12.02 -22.43
CA ASN A 297 34.46 -11.35 -21.32
C ASN A 297 35.12 -9.99 -21.07
N THR A 298 34.35 -8.91 -21.04
CA THR A 298 34.73 -7.68 -20.33
C THR A 298 33.72 -7.40 -19.23
N SER A 299 34.01 -7.95 -18.05
CA SER A 299 33.36 -7.61 -16.80
C SER A 299 33.77 -6.21 -16.36
N GLU A 300 32.98 -5.19 -16.70
CA GLU A 300 33.08 -3.86 -16.10
C GLU A 300 32.01 -3.70 -15.01
N SER A 301 32.42 -4.01 -13.78
CA SER A 301 31.64 -3.79 -12.56
C SER A 301 31.67 -2.31 -12.15
N GLY A 302 31.09 -1.45 -12.99
CA GLY A 302 30.52 -0.18 -12.53
C GLY A 302 29.11 -0.41 -11.99
N SER A 303 28.59 0.50 -11.16
CA SER A 303 27.21 0.45 -10.66
C SER A 303 26.22 0.58 -11.82
N GLN A 304 25.77 -0.56 -12.38
CA GLN A 304 24.89 -0.56 -13.54
C GLN A 304 23.45 -0.26 -13.12
N GLY A 305 22.99 0.95 -13.48
CA GLY A 305 21.58 1.30 -13.41
C GLY A 305 20.71 0.42 -14.32
N PRO A 306 19.38 0.49 -14.20
CA PRO A 306 18.46 -0.37 -14.91
C PRO A 306 18.57 -0.19 -16.43
N ARG A 307 18.43 -1.30 -17.16
CA ARG A 307 18.67 -1.37 -18.62
C ARG A 307 17.75 -0.47 -19.45
N TYR A 308 16.51 -0.28 -19.02
CA TYR A 308 15.49 0.55 -19.66
C TYR A 308 14.89 1.54 -18.64
N PRO A 309 15.61 2.63 -18.30
CA PRO A 309 15.15 3.61 -17.33
C PRO A 309 14.03 4.48 -17.92
N PHE A 310 12.85 4.47 -17.30
CA PHE A 310 11.74 5.40 -17.59
C PHE A 310 11.50 6.36 -16.43
N ARG A 311 10.90 7.53 -16.72
CA ARG A 311 10.68 8.62 -15.74
C ARG A 311 9.19 8.95 -15.54
N ASP A 312 8.41 8.73 -16.59
CA ASP A 312 7.01 9.11 -16.75
C ASP A 312 6.34 8.10 -17.73
N ALA A 313 5.01 8.12 -17.84
CA ALA A 313 4.27 7.22 -18.72
C ALA A 313 4.66 7.43 -20.18
N THR A 314 4.89 8.69 -20.57
CA THR A 314 5.36 9.06 -21.92
C THR A 314 6.66 8.37 -22.31
N SER A 315 7.67 8.35 -21.44
CA SER A 315 8.95 7.70 -21.67
C SER A 315 8.83 6.18 -21.65
N LEU A 316 8.02 5.62 -20.74
CA LEU A 316 7.70 4.18 -20.73
C LEU A 316 7.11 3.72 -22.07
N LEU A 317 6.08 4.40 -22.60
CA LEU A 317 5.51 4.10 -23.92
C LEU A 317 6.55 4.23 -25.04
N SER A 318 7.40 5.26 -24.99
CA SER A 318 8.44 5.47 -26.01
C SER A 318 9.45 4.32 -26.06
N LEU A 319 9.80 3.74 -24.90
CA LEU A 319 10.70 2.60 -24.81
C LEU A 319 10.03 1.31 -25.29
N CYS A 320 8.77 1.05 -24.91
CA CYS A 320 7.99 -0.09 -25.40
C CYS A 320 7.95 -0.10 -26.94
N ARG A 321 7.65 1.05 -27.57
CA ARG A 321 7.65 1.20 -29.04
C ARG A 321 9.04 1.06 -29.66
N LYS A 322 10.07 1.69 -29.06
CA LYS A 322 11.45 1.68 -29.57
C LYS A 322 12.08 0.29 -29.55
N HIS A 323 11.81 -0.50 -28.50
CA HIS A 323 12.40 -1.82 -28.30
C HIS A 323 11.45 -2.98 -28.70
N ASN A 324 10.21 -2.67 -29.10
CA ASN A 324 9.17 -3.65 -29.42
C ASN A 324 8.93 -4.66 -28.28
N LEU A 325 8.78 -4.13 -27.06
CA LEU A 325 8.54 -4.90 -25.83
C LEU A 325 7.21 -4.48 -25.20
N THR A 326 6.54 -5.42 -24.52
CA THR A 326 5.43 -5.09 -23.62
C THR A 326 5.96 -4.42 -22.34
N ILE A 327 5.08 -3.78 -21.57
CA ILE A 327 5.44 -3.17 -20.28
C ILE A 327 6.01 -4.24 -19.32
N ALA A 328 5.39 -5.41 -19.24
CA ALA A 328 5.88 -6.53 -18.42
C ALA A 328 7.27 -7.01 -18.86
N GLN A 329 7.53 -7.15 -20.16
CA GLN A 329 8.85 -7.54 -20.68
C GLN A 329 9.92 -6.48 -20.40
N LEU A 330 9.58 -5.20 -20.50
CA LEU A 330 10.49 -4.10 -20.18
C LEU A 330 10.89 -4.11 -18.69
N VAL A 331 9.93 -4.33 -17.79
CA VAL A 331 10.21 -4.47 -16.35
C VAL A 331 11.02 -5.73 -16.07
N TYR A 332 10.70 -6.87 -16.72
CA TYR A 332 11.46 -8.11 -16.57
C TYR A 332 12.95 -7.91 -16.89
N GLU A 333 13.26 -7.27 -18.01
CA GLU A 333 14.64 -6.93 -18.40
C GLU A 333 15.30 -5.92 -17.43
N ASN A 334 14.52 -5.06 -16.76
CA ASN A 334 15.02 -4.19 -15.70
C ASN A 334 15.36 -4.95 -14.41
N GLU A 335 14.56 -5.96 -14.00
CA GLU A 335 14.89 -6.82 -12.87
C GLU A 335 16.18 -7.62 -13.12
N LYS A 336 16.42 -8.05 -14.37
CA LYS A 336 17.69 -8.70 -14.74
C LYS A 336 18.89 -7.77 -14.58
N SER A 337 18.75 -6.46 -14.85
CA SER A 337 19.80 -5.48 -14.54
C SER A 337 20.00 -5.21 -13.05
N HIS A 338 19.02 -5.52 -12.18
CA HIS A 338 19.22 -5.52 -10.72
C HIS A 338 19.98 -6.77 -10.22
N GLY A 339 20.44 -7.66 -11.11
CA GLY A 339 21.26 -8.82 -10.79
C GLY A 339 20.49 -10.14 -10.58
N TYR A 340 19.17 -10.15 -10.78
CA TYR A 340 18.36 -11.37 -10.63
C TYR A 340 18.44 -12.30 -11.86
N THR A 341 18.48 -13.62 -11.63
CA THR A 341 18.34 -14.60 -12.73
C THR A 341 16.89 -14.79 -13.16
N ASP A 342 16.69 -15.37 -14.35
CA ASP A 342 15.36 -15.69 -14.88
C ASP A 342 14.55 -16.59 -13.91
N GLU A 343 15.21 -17.57 -13.29
CA GLU A 343 14.64 -18.47 -12.29
C GLU A 343 14.31 -17.76 -10.96
N GLU A 344 15.16 -16.84 -10.52
CA GLU A 344 14.92 -16.06 -9.29
C GLU A 344 13.72 -15.13 -9.45
N ILE A 345 13.60 -14.45 -10.60
CA ILE A 345 12.46 -13.59 -10.91
C ILE A 345 11.18 -14.43 -10.91
N TYR A 346 11.19 -15.58 -11.60
CA TYR A 346 10.07 -16.51 -11.61
C TYR A 346 9.68 -16.94 -10.19
N HIS A 347 10.62 -17.49 -9.42
CA HIS A 347 10.35 -17.99 -8.07
C HIS A 347 9.85 -16.88 -7.12
N LYS A 348 10.40 -15.66 -7.19
CA LYS A 348 9.92 -14.52 -6.39
C LYS A 348 8.51 -14.08 -6.76
N LEU A 349 8.18 -13.99 -8.05
CA LEU A 349 6.83 -13.63 -8.52
C LEU A 349 5.79 -14.67 -8.07
N PHE A 350 6.11 -15.96 -8.18
CA PHE A 350 5.22 -17.03 -7.71
C PHE A 350 5.15 -17.13 -6.18
N LYS A 351 6.22 -16.83 -5.44
CA LYS A 351 6.18 -16.69 -3.96
C LYS A 351 5.22 -15.57 -3.55
N ILE A 352 5.29 -14.41 -4.21
CA ILE A 352 4.37 -13.27 -4.00
C ILE A 352 2.91 -13.69 -4.26
N TRP A 353 2.66 -14.33 -5.41
CA TRP A 353 1.32 -14.81 -5.75
C TRP A 353 0.79 -15.88 -4.77
N GLN A 354 1.63 -16.83 -4.36
CA GLN A 354 1.27 -17.86 -3.39
C GLN A 354 0.87 -17.26 -2.03
N VAL A 355 1.60 -16.25 -1.55
CA VAL A 355 1.26 -15.54 -0.31
C VAL A 355 -0.06 -14.76 -0.47
N MET A 356 -0.25 -14.08 -1.61
CA MET A 356 -1.51 -13.41 -1.95
C MET A 356 -2.70 -14.38 -1.91
N ASP A 357 -2.63 -15.51 -2.60
CA ASP A 357 -3.72 -16.50 -2.64
C ASP A 357 -3.96 -17.16 -1.27
N THR A 358 -2.89 -17.45 -0.53
CA THR A 358 -2.97 -17.98 0.85
C THR A 358 -3.70 -17.01 1.78
N SER A 359 -3.48 -15.70 1.64
CA SER A 359 -4.16 -14.68 2.46
C SER A 359 -5.66 -14.57 2.16
N ILE A 360 -6.09 -14.85 0.92
CA ILE A 360 -7.51 -15.03 0.57
C ILE A 360 -8.05 -16.29 1.26
N LEU A 361 -7.34 -17.41 1.11
CA LEU A 361 -7.74 -18.74 1.56
C LEU A 361 -7.98 -18.79 3.07
N GLU A 362 -7.03 -18.26 3.86
CA GLU A 362 -7.14 -18.17 5.32
C GLU A 362 -8.45 -17.48 5.74
N SER A 363 -8.76 -16.34 5.11
CA SER A 363 -9.93 -15.55 5.46
C SER A 363 -11.25 -16.19 5.05
N VAL A 364 -11.35 -16.82 3.86
CA VAL A 364 -12.60 -17.47 3.43
C VAL A 364 -12.87 -18.79 4.19
N GLN A 365 -11.82 -19.43 4.72
CA GLN A 365 -11.92 -20.63 5.55
C GLN A 365 -12.19 -20.33 7.03
N ALA A 366 -11.96 -19.10 7.49
CA ALA A 366 -12.14 -18.70 8.89
C ALA A 366 -13.56 -19.02 9.44
N PRO A 367 -13.69 -19.29 10.76
CA PRO A 367 -15.00 -19.53 11.39
C PRO A 367 -15.97 -18.35 11.22
N LEU A 368 -17.26 -18.64 11.03
CA LEU A 368 -18.29 -17.63 10.71
C LEU A 368 -18.48 -16.56 11.81
N ASP A 369 -18.24 -16.91 13.07
CA ASP A 369 -18.42 -16.01 14.22
C ASP A 369 -17.15 -15.22 14.59
N THR A 370 -16.08 -15.34 13.77
CA THR A 370 -14.79 -14.68 14.00
C THR A 370 -14.92 -13.15 13.88
N LYS A 371 -14.29 -12.44 14.82
CA LYS A 371 -14.23 -10.98 14.84
C LYS A 371 -12.80 -10.50 14.64
N LEU A 372 -12.66 -9.35 14.01
CA LEU A 372 -11.39 -8.63 13.92
C LEU A 372 -11.01 -8.06 15.30
N PRO A 373 -9.70 -7.94 15.60
CA PRO A 373 -9.19 -7.34 16.82
C PRO A 373 -9.46 -5.82 16.86
N GLY A 374 -9.09 -5.18 17.97
CA GLY A 374 -9.30 -3.74 18.19
C GLY A 374 -10.70 -3.37 18.71
N SER A 375 -10.96 -2.06 18.79
CA SER A 375 -12.13 -1.48 19.46
C SER A 375 -13.46 -1.76 18.74
N LEU A 376 -13.45 -1.88 17.41
CA LEU A 376 -14.66 -2.03 16.59
C LEU A 376 -15.29 -3.43 16.65
N LYS A 377 -14.50 -4.47 16.93
CA LYS A 377 -14.96 -5.88 17.02
C LYS A 377 -15.81 -6.33 15.83
N LEU A 378 -15.45 -5.87 14.62
CA LEU A 378 -16.16 -6.14 13.37
C LEU A 378 -16.16 -7.65 13.06
N HIS A 379 -17.28 -8.20 12.59
CA HIS A 379 -17.33 -9.62 12.19
C HIS A 379 -16.68 -9.79 10.80
N ARG A 380 -15.91 -10.87 10.60
CA ARG A 380 -15.41 -11.24 9.27
C ARG A 380 -16.58 -11.57 8.34
N ARG A 381 -16.62 -10.94 7.17
CA ARG A 381 -17.67 -11.10 6.13
C ARG A 381 -17.26 -12.11 5.07
N ALA A 382 -15.97 -12.26 4.78
CA ALA A 382 -15.48 -13.13 3.72
C ALA A 382 -15.99 -14.59 3.79
N PRO A 383 -15.99 -15.30 4.94
CA PRO A 383 -16.45 -16.68 5.00
C PRO A 383 -17.94 -16.85 4.64
N ALA A 384 -18.78 -15.93 5.13
CA ALA A 384 -20.23 -15.99 4.90
C ALA A 384 -20.60 -15.65 3.45
N LEU A 385 -19.90 -14.68 2.85
CA LEU A 385 -20.09 -14.29 1.46
C LEU A 385 -19.57 -15.37 0.49
N TYR A 386 -18.38 -15.92 0.72
CA TYR A 386 -17.81 -16.98 -0.12
C TYR A 386 -18.69 -18.23 -0.14
N ARG A 387 -19.14 -18.70 1.04
CA ARG A 387 -20.09 -19.83 1.17
C ARG A 387 -21.43 -19.57 0.45
N ARG A 388 -21.86 -18.31 0.33
CA ARG A 388 -23.09 -17.93 -0.38
C ARG A 388 -22.93 -18.04 -1.90
N LEU A 389 -21.74 -17.74 -2.44
CA LEU A 389 -21.44 -17.86 -3.87
C LEU A 389 -21.28 -19.33 -4.27
N THR A 390 -20.46 -20.09 -3.54
CA THR A 390 -20.16 -21.50 -3.87
C THR A 390 -21.35 -22.44 -3.70
N ARG A 391 -22.29 -22.15 -2.79
CA ARG A 391 -23.54 -22.91 -2.60
C ARG A 391 -24.47 -22.91 -3.83
N GLY A 392 -24.22 -22.05 -4.83
CA GLY A 392 -25.05 -21.93 -6.03
C GLY A 392 -24.77 -22.94 -7.16
N LEU A 393 -23.58 -23.57 -7.19
CA LEU A 393 -23.12 -24.38 -8.34
C LEU A 393 -23.95 -25.65 -8.56
N TYR A 394 -24.49 -26.22 -7.49
CA TYR A 394 -25.55 -27.23 -7.56
C TYR A 394 -26.68 -26.83 -6.62
N SER A 395 -27.80 -26.38 -7.19
CA SER A 395 -29.02 -26.16 -6.41
C SER A 395 -29.55 -27.50 -5.93
N THR A 396 -29.43 -27.79 -4.62
CA THR A 396 -30.07 -28.92 -3.97
C THR A 396 -31.59 -28.72 -3.94
N ALA A 397 -32.24 -28.93 -5.09
CA ALA A 397 -33.68 -29.05 -5.20
C ALA A 397 -34.12 -30.30 -4.42
N GLY A 398 -34.48 -30.11 -3.15
CA GLY A 398 -34.84 -31.21 -2.25
C GLY A 398 -34.51 -31.03 -0.77
N GLN A 399 -33.73 -30.01 -0.37
CA GLN A 399 -33.55 -29.70 1.05
C GLN A 399 -34.47 -28.56 1.50
N THR A 400 -35.65 -28.95 1.96
CA THR A 400 -36.42 -28.15 2.93
C THR A 400 -35.53 -27.80 4.12
N SER A 401 -35.42 -26.52 4.46
CA SER A 401 -34.71 -26.08 5.67
C SER A 401 -35.17 -26.87 6.90
N PRO A 402 -34.28 -27.37 7.76
CA PRO A 402 -34.69 -27.91 9.04
C PRO A 402 -35.39 -26.80 9.84
N ASN A 403 -36.64 -27.06 10.27
CA ASN A 403 -37.27 -26.23 11.29
C ASN A 403 -36.39 -26.29 12.56
N PRO A 404 -35.98 -25.17 13.16
CA PRO A 404 -35.18 -25.17 14.38
C PRO A 404 -36.06 -25.40 15.62
N ASN A 405 -36.94 -26.42 15.56
CA ASN A 405 -37.92 -26.70 16.61
C ASN A 405 -38.39 -28.17 16.60
N GLU A 406 -37.44 -29.11 16.61
CA GLU A 406 -37.73 -30.52 16.91
C GLU A 406 -36.53 -31.15 17.64
N GLN A 407 -36.68 -31.39 18.94
CA GLN A 407 -35.80 -32.27 19.71
C GLN A 407 -36.63 -33.26 20.52
N LYS A 408 -36.34 -34.55 20.27
CA LYS A 408 -36.61 -35.73 21.10
C LYS A 408 -38.07 -36.18 21.27
N SER A 409 -38.35 -37.33 20.67
CA SER A 409 -38.97 -38.47 21.38
C SER A 409 -38.40 -39.79 20.84
N ASP A 410 -38.58 -40.86 21.60
CA ASP A 410 -37.75 -42.07 21.52
C ASP A 410 -38.07 -43.02 20.36
N GLY A 411 -37.10 -43.90 20.06
CA GLY A 411 -37.11 -44.70 18.84
C GLY A 411 -37.89 -46.02 18.90
N LYS A 412 -38.25 -46.53 17.71
CA LYS A 412 -38.27 -47.96 17.37
C LYS A 412 -38.35 -48.17 15.85
N ASN A 413 -37.36 -48.89 15.33
CA ASN A 413 -37.50 -50.03 14.40
C ASN A 413 -38.50 -49.95 13.22
N ILE A 414 -38.00 -50.00 11.97
CA ILE A 414 -38.20 -51.12 11.00
C ILE A 414 -37.63 -50.80 9.59
N GLN A 415 -37.27 -51.88 8.88
CA GLN A 415 -36.62 -51.96 7.58
C GLN A 415 -37.57 -51.87 6.35
N PHE A 416 -37.16 -51.11 5.33
CA PHE A 416 -37.13 -51.44 3.88
C PHE A 416 -38.40 -51.68 3.00
N ILE A 417 -38.15 -51.45 1.69
CA ILE A 417 -38.81 -51.90 0.43
C ILE A 417 -39.88 -51.01 -0.26
N GLY A 418 -39.47 -50.48 -1.44
CA GLY A 418 -40.27 -50.31 -2.67
C GLY A 418 -41.26 -49.13 -2.76
N SER A 419 -41.75 -48.71 -3.93
CA SER A 419 -41.32 -48.88 -5.34
C SER A 419 -42.30 -48.13 -6.26
N SER A 420 -41.84 -47.44 -7.33
CA SER A 420 -42.66 -46.79 -8.40
C SER A 420 -43.69 -45.73 -7.94
N GLY A 421 -44.15 -44.77 -8.74
CA GLY A 421 -43.92 -44.39 -10.13
C GLY A 421 -45.14 -43.59 -10.65
N LEU A 422 -44.98 -42.81 -11.74
CA LEU A 422 -46.05 -42.05 -12.44
C LEU A 422 -46.73 -40.91 -11.63
N ALA A 423 -47.50 -39.98 -12.22
CA ALA A 423 -47.36 -39.25 -13.49
C ALA A 423 -48.39 -38.09 -13.53
N ALA A 424 -48.02 -37.01 -14.23
CA ALA A 424 -48.89 -36.12 -15.03
C ALA A 424 -50.08 -35.32 -14.43
N SER A 425 -50.14 -34.07 -14.90
CA SER A 425 -51.35 -33.36 -15.40
C SER A 425 -52.09 -32.36 -14.50
N ASN A 426 -51.82 -31.08 -14.78
CA ASN A 426 -52.80 -30.02 -15.09
C ASN A 426 -54.21 -30.09 -14.46
N LYS A 427 -54.58 -29.07 -13.68
CA LYS A 427 -55.47 -27.98 -14.16
C LYS A 427 -55.59 -26.80 -13.17
N THR A 428 -55.76 -25.61 -13.74
CA THR A 428 -56.11 -24.34 -13.09
C THR A 428 -57.66 -24.13 -13.14
N PRO A 429 -58.24 -22.96 -12.80
CA PRO A 429 -58.55 -22.57 -11.42
C PRO A 429 -60.03 -22.13 -11.22
N ALA A 430 -60.48 -21.98 -9.97
CA ALA A 430 -61.67 -21.18 -9.61
C ALA A 430 -61.50 -20.61 -8.18
N THR A 431 -61.43 -19.30 -7.94
CA THR A 431 -62.50 -18.27 -7.96
C THR A 431 -63.29 -18.20 -6.64
N ILE A 432 -62.99 -17.18 -5.80
CA ILE A 432 -63.92 -16.32 -4.99
C ILE A 432 -64.92 -17.06 -4.05
N SER A 433 -65.10 -16.80 -2.74
CA SER A 433 -65.04 -15.57 -1.90
C SER A 433 -65.14 -15.95 -0.40
N GLU A 434 -64.80 -14.99 0.50
CA GLU A 434 -65.49 -14.66 1.79
C GLU A 434 -65.89 -15.78 2.81
N SER A 435 -65.79 -15.60 4.14
CA SER A 435 -65.41 -14.46 4.98
C SER A 435 -65.14 -14.87 6.45
N LYS A 436 -64.46 -13.97 7.19
CA LYS A 436 -64.56 -13.74 8.65
C LYS A 436 -64.69 -14.94 9.61
N SER A 437 -63.65 -15.15 10.41
CA SER A 437 -63.82 -15.29 11.87
C SER A 437 -62.69 -14.59 12.62
N LYS A 438 -63.03 -13.91 13.72
CA LYS A 438 -62.07 -13.30 14.65
C LYS A 438 -61.76 -14.31 15.75
N THR A 439 -60.49 -14.58 16.02
CA THR A 439 -60.05 -15.12 17.31
C THR A 439 -58.77 -14.41 17.75
N SER A 440 -58.91 -13.62 18.81
CA SER A 440 -57.81 -12.97 19.51
C SER A 440 -57.09 -13.96 20.42
N VAL A 441 -55.79 -14.15 20.23
CA VAL A 441 -54.89 -14.76 21.22
C VAL A 441 -53.63 -13.89 21.33
N GLY A 442 -53.14 -13.70 22.56
CA GLY A 442 -52.26 -12.59 22.93
C GLY A 442 -50.81 -12.66 22.42
N LEU A 443 -50.16 -11.50 22.42
CA LEU A 443 -48.74 -11.35 22.11
C LEU A 443 -47.86 -11.96 23.22
N GLY A 444 -46.99 -12.90 22.86
CA GLY A 444 -45.71 -13.11 23.54
C GLY A 444 -44.59 -12.35 22.81
N PRO A 445 -43.51 -11.91 23.50
CA PRO A 445 -42.42 -11.15 22.89
C PRO A 445 -41.45 -12.05 22.12
N GLY A 446 -41.93 -12.69 21.05
CA GLY A 446 -41.04 -13.28 20.05
C GLY A 446 -40.17 -12.17 19.45
N ARG A 447 -38.84 -12.31 19.52
CA ARG A 447 -37.88 -11.38 18.91
C ARG A 447 -38.25 -11.19 17.44
N ARG A 448 -38.88 -10.06 17.12
CA ARG A 448 -39.25 -9.71 15.74
C ARG A 448 -37.97 -9.62 14.93
N SER A 449 -37.77 -10.57 14.00
CA SER A 449 -36.88 -10.33 12.87
C SER A 449 -37.35 -9.03 12.20
N PRO A 450 -36.44 -8.08 11.86
CA PRO A 450 -36.86 -6.84 11.24
C PRO A 450 -37.65 -7.15 9.97
N PRO A 451 -38.76 -6.43 9.69
CA PRO A 451 -39.58 -6.69 8.52
C PRO A 451 -38.70 -6.52 7.26
N ARG A 452 -38.56 -7.59 6.46
CA ARG A 452 -37.68 -7.61 5.28
C ARG A 452 -38.10 -6.64 4.18
N VAL A 453 -39.30 -6.08 4.29
CA VAL A 453 -39.84 -5.04 3.42
C VAL A 453 -40.64 -4.07 4.30
N LEU A 454 -40.42 -2.77 4.13
CA LEU A 454 -41.00 -1.70 4.94
C LEU A 454 -41.88 -0.82 4.04
N GLY A 455 -43.16 -0.67 4.39
CA GLY A 455 -44.15 0.12 3.65
C GLY A 455 -45.55 -0.51 3.65
N SER A 456 -46.56 0.25 3.25
CA SER A 456 -47.95 -0.24 3.18
C SER A 456 -48.23 -0.95 1.85
N LEU A 457 -48.94 -2.08 1.89
CA LEU A 457 -49.46 -2.75 0.69
C LEU A 457 -50.63 -1.97 0.06
N ASP A 458 -51.30 -1.11 0.83
CA ASP A 458 -52.42 -0.27 0.39
C ASP A 458 -51.96 1.05 -0.26
N HIS A 459 -50.63 1.26 -0.38
CA HIS A 459 -50.06 2.41 -1.07
C HIS A 459 -50.01 2.17 -2.59
N PRO A 460 -50.30 3.17 -3.46
CA PRO A 460 -50.30 3.00 -4.92
C PRO A 460 -48.98 2.49 -5.50
N ILE A 461 -47.86 2.74 -4.82
CA ILE A 461 -46.57 2.10 -5.07
C ILE A 461 -46.39 0.99 -4.03
N THR A 462 -46.51 -0.26 -4.46
CA THR A 462 -46.42 -1.41 -3.56
C THR A 462 -44.99 -1.71 -3.10
N PRO A 463 -44.85 -2.24 -1.88
CA PRO A 463 -43.73 -2.97 -1.34
C PRO A 463 -42.78 -3.67 -2.32
N SER A 464 -41.60 -3.16 -2.71
CA SER A 464 -40.72 -3.97 -3.59
C SER A 464 -40.26 -5.25 -2.88
N PRO A 465 -40.44 -6.45 -3.45
CA PRO A 465 -40.01 -7.69 -2.82
C PRO A 465 -38.48 -7.77 -2.78
N SER A 466 -37.93 -8.37 -1.72
CA SER A 466 -36.49 -8.61 -1.59
C SER A 466 -36.00 -9.50 -2.74
N ARG A 467 -35.15 -8.94 -3.61
CA ARG A 467 -34.50 -9.66 -4.71
C ARG A 467 -33.12 -10.17 -4.28
N ARG A 468 -32.62 -11.22 -4.93
CA ARG A 468 -31.22 -11.64 -4.77
C ARG A 468 -30.32 -10.57 -5.39
N THR A 469 -29.41 -10.02 -4.59
CA THR A 469 -28.39 -9.05 -5.03
C THR A 469 -27.08 -9.76 -5.34
N THR A 470 -27.13 -10.88 -6.07
CA THR A 470 -25.96 -11.70 -6.39
C THR A 470 -25.55 -11.46 -7.83
N PHE A 471 -24.40 -10.82 -8.02
CA PHE A 471 -23.78 -10.53 -9.32
C PHE A 471 -22.41 -11.19 -9.33
N PRO A 472 -22.28 -12.43 -9.86
CA PRO A 472 -21.14 -13.31 -9.57
C PRO A 472 -19.76 -12.63 -9.68
N THR A 473 -19.47 -11.96 -10.80
CA THR A 473 -18.21 -11.23 -11.01
C THR A 473 -17.92 -10.19 -9.92
N MET A 474 -18.86 -9.29 -9.64
CA MET A 474 -18.66 -8.24 -8.61
C MET A 474 -18.57 -8.83 -7.20
N ASP A 475 -19.33 -9.88 -6.93
CA ASP A 475 -19.32 -10.56 -5.63
C ASP A 475 -17.99 -11.31 -5.40
N TYR A 476 -17.43 -12.00 -6.40
CA TYR A 476 -16.13 -12.68 -6.26
C TYR A 476 -15.01 -11.68 -5.98
N LEU A 477 -14.92 -10.60 -6.77
CA LEU A 477 -13.95 -9.51 -6.55
C LEU A 477 -14.08 -8.88 -5.15
N THR A 478 -15.32 -8.61 -4.74
CA THR A 478 -15.64 -8.10 -3.39
C THR A 478 -15.18 -9.07 -2.31
N VAL A 479 -15.46 -10.37 -2.46
CA VAL A 479 -15.09 -11.39 -1.47
C VAL A 479 -13.59 -11.55 -1.36
N TYR A 480 -12.86 -11.58 -2.47
CA TYR A 480 -11.41 -11.73 -2.46
C TYR A 480 -10.72 -10.50 -1.86
N ALA A 481 -11.16 -9.29 -2.20
CA ALA A 481 -10.60 -8.06 -1.61
C ALA A 481 -10.92 -7.96 -0.11
N ILE A 482 -12.16 -8.28 0.31
CA ILE A 482 -12.52 -8.34 1.72
C ILE A 482 -11.70 -9.40 2.46
N ALA A 483 -11.49 -10.57 1.87
CA ALA A 483 -10.74 -11.66 2.49
C ALA A 483 -9.33 -11.22 2.87
N VAL A 484 -8.57 -10.65 1.93
CA VAL A 484 -7.20 -10.18 2.15
C VAL A 484 -7.17 -9.06 3.20
N ASN A 485 -8.07 -8.07 3.13
CA ASN A 485 -8.09 -7.00 4.13
C ASN A 485 -8.56 -7.47 5.52
N GLU A 486 -9.39 -8.52 5.63
CA GLU A 486 -9.76 -9.15 6.90
C GLU A 486 -8.60 -9.97 7.49
N THR A 487 -7.76 -10.60 6.66
CA THR A 487 -6.49 -11.22 7.07
C THR A 487 -5.49 -10.16 7.55
N ASN A 488 -5.32 -9.07 6.79
CA ASN A 488 -4.48 -7.93 7.17
C ASN A 488 -4.89 -7.33 8.52
N ALA A 489 -6.18 -7.00 8.67
CA ALA A 489 -6.72 -6.41 9.90
C ALA A 489 -6.61 -7.31 11.14
N ALA A 490 -6.37 -8.61 10.94
CA ALA A 490 -6.16 -9.57 12.01
C ALA A 490 -4.67 -9.81 12.37
N GLY A 491 -3.73 -9.19 11.68
CA GLY A 491 -2.28 -9.41 11.88
C GLY A 491 -1.70 -10.56 11.05
N GLY A 492 -2.45 -11.09 10.08
CA GLY A 492 -2.02 -12.20 9.24
C GLY A 492 -0.94 -11.85 8.20
N ARG A 493 -0.51 -12.87 7.46
CA ARG A 493 0.52 -12.81 6.42
C ARG A 493 -0.03 -12.12 5.16
N ILE A 494 0.64 -11.06 4.69
CA ILE A 494 0.16 -10.16 3.62
C ILE A 494 1.32 -9.75 2.69
N VAL A 495 1.00 -9.37 1.44
CA VAL A 495 1.94 -8.68 0.53
C VAL A 495 1.53 -7.21 0.40
N THR A 496 2.48 -6.27 0.43
CA THR A 496 2.23 -4.85 0.16
C THR A 496 1.80 -4.65 -1.29
N ALA A 497 0.75 -3.88 -1.56
CA ALA A 497 0.30 -3.65 -2.94
C ALA A 497 -0.41 -2.28 -3.16
N PRO A 498 0.28 -1.13 -3.06
CA PRO A 498 1.68 -0.94 -2.65
C PRO A 498 1.84 -0.79 -1.11
N THR A 499 0.74 -0.82 -0.36
CA THR A 499 0.75 -0.83 1.12
C THR A 499 -0.20 -1.90 1.66
N ASN A 500 -0.08 -2.23 2.95
CA ASN A 500 -0.99 -3.16 3.63
C ASN A 500 -2.45 -2.68 3.60
N GLY A 501 -2.69 -1.35 3.64
CA GLY A 501 -4.02 -0.76 3.60
C GLY A 501 -4.75 -1.01 2.28
N ALA A 502 -4.01 -1.13 1.17
CA ALA A 502 -4.53 -1.39 -0.18
C ALA A 502 -4.28 -2.82 -0.69
N ALA A 503 -3.83 -3.72 0.18
CA ALA A 503 -3.34 -5.05 -0.19
C ALA A 503 -4.38 -5.96 -0.86
N GLY A 504 -5.69 -5.69 -0.74
CA GLY A 504 -6.73 -6.57 -1.27
C GLY A 504 -7.05 -6.38 -2.76
N ILE A 505 -6.69 -5.26 -3.38
CA ILE A 505 -7.12 -4.94 -4.75
C ILE A 505 -6.41 -5.81 -5.79
N ILE A 506 -5.07 -5.79 -5.78
CA ILE A 506 -4.22 -6.57 -6.70
C ILE A 506 -4.53 -8.08 -6.66
N PRO A 507 -4.52 -8.76 -5.49
CA PRO A 507 -4.81 -10.20 -5.44
C PRO A 507 -6.25 -10.53 -5.78
N ALA A 508 -7.24 -9.68 -5.49
CA ALA A 508 -8.63 -9.94 -5.87
C ALA A 508 -8.82 -9.93 -7.39
N VAL A 509 -8.23 -8.96 -8.09
CA VAL A 509 -8.29 -8.86 -9.55
C VAL A 509 -7.48 -9.98 -10.20
N LEU A 510 -6.28 -10.29 -9.68
CA LEU A 510 -5.44 -11.37 -10.20
C LEU A 510 -6.09 -12.75 -10.00
N LYS A 511 -6.64 -13.04 -8.81
CA LYS A 511 -7.39 -14.28 -8.54
C LYS A 511 -8.59 -14.44 -9.48
N TYR A 512 -9.35 -13.37 -9.67
CA TYR A 512 -10.48 -13.39 -10.60
C TYR A 512 -10.04 -13.62 -12.06
N THR A 513 -8.92 -13.01 -12.47
CA THR A 513 -8.36 -13.20 -13.82
C THR A 513 -7.94 -14.66 -14.03
N ILE A 514 -7.21 -15.24 -13.08
CA ILE A 514 -6.73 -16.63 -13.16
C ILE A 514 -7.88 -17.65 -13.13
N GLU A 515 -8.88 -17.47 -12.27
CA GLU A 515 -9.94 -18.47 -12.10
C GLU A 515 -11.03 -18.44 -13.19
N PHE A 516 -11.27 -17.29 -13.83
CA PHE A 516 -12.44 -17.09 -14.69
C PHE A 516 -12.13 -16.63 -16.12
N ILE A 517 -10.89 -16.25 -16.43
CA ILE A 517 -10.53 -15.68 -17.76
C ILE A 517 -9.28 -16.31 -18.35
N SER A 518 -8.22 -16.47 -17.57
CA SER A 518 -6.91 -16.97 -18.01
C SER A 518 -6.99 -18.42 -18.49
N ASP A 519 -6.35 -18.67 -19.63
CA ASP A 519 -6.06 -20.00 -20.18
C ASP A 519 -4.68 -20.52 -19.76
N ASP A 520 -3.76 -19.59 -19.46
CA ASP A 520 -2.37 -19.83 -19.08
C ASP A 520 -1.98 -18.95 -17.87
N PRO A 521 -2.20 -19.44 -16.63
CA PRO A 521 -1.82 -18.72 -15.43
C PRO A 521 -0.31 -18.51 -15.31
N GLU A 522 0.52 -19.37 -15.92
CA GLU A 522 1.99 -19.28 -15.81
C GLU A 522 2.52 -18.06 -16.58
N ARG A 523 1.89 -17.72 -17.71
CA ARG A 523 2.11 -16.47 -18.46
C ARG A 523 1.49 -15.25 -17.77
N ASP A 524 0.26 -15.38 -17.26
CA ASP A 524 -0.55 -14.23 -16.84
C ASP A 524 -0.15 -13.70 -15.44
N ILE A 525 0.32 -14.55 -14.53
CA ILE A 525 0.81 -14.12 -13.20
C ILE A 525 2.01 -13.13 -13.33
N PRO A 526 3.11 -13.45 -14.04
CA PRO A 526 4.19 -12.49 -14.28
C PRO A 526 3.73 -11.24 -15.02
N THR A 527 2.91 -11.40 -16.07
CA THR A 527 2.40 -10.29 -16.89
C THR A 527 1.63 -9.28 -16.04
N PHE A 528 0.76 -9.75 -15.14
CA PHE A 528 -0.02 -8.93 -14.24
C PHE A 528 0.88 -8.20 -13.22
N LEU A 529 1.72 -8.94 -12.49
CA LEU A 529 2.54 -8.37 -11.41
C LEU A 529 3.57 -7.36 -11.93
N LEU A 530 4.26 -7.65 -13.03
CA LEU A 530 5.26 -6.75 -13.62
C LEU A 530 4.62 -5.50 -14.24
N THR A 531 3.44 -5.61 -14.86
CA THR A 531 2.71 -4.43 -15.36
C THR A 531 2.20 -3.57 -14.21
N ALA A 532 1.64 -4.18 -13.17
CA ALA A 532 1.26 -3.48 -11.94
C ALA A 532 2.46 -2.75 -11.32
N ALA A 533 3.64 -3.38 -11.32
CA ALA A 533 4.87 -2.79 -10.81
C ALA A 533 5.27 -1.52 -11.59
N ALA A 534 5.29 -1.56 -12.93
CA ALA A 534 5.58 -0.39 -13.76
C ALA A 534 4.70 0.82 -13.42
N ILE A 535 3.40 0.57 -13.25
CA ILE A 535 2.43 1.62 -12.89
C ILE A 535 2.73 2.16 -11.48
N GLY A 536 3.02 1.28 -10.51
CA GLY A 536 3.42 1.68 -9.16
C GLY A 536 4.72 2.50 -9.11
N MET A 537 5.70 2.18 -9.96
CA MET A 537 6.95 2.95 -10.12
C MET A 537 6.67 4.39 -10.56
N LEU A 538 5.75 4.58 -11.52
CA LEU A 538 5.32 5.91 -11.97
C LEU A 538 4.70 6.73 -10.83
N TYR A 539 3.89 6.13 -9.95
CA TYR A 539 3.34 6.83 -8.78
C TYR A 539 4.40 7.12 -7.70
N LYS A 540 5.31 6.18 -7.41
CA LYS A 540 6.39 6.38 -6.43
C LYS A 540 7.29 7.56 -6.83
N ARG A 541 7.59 7.73 -8.12
CA ARG A 541 8.40 8.85 -8.65
C ARG A 541 7.59 10.13 -8.90
N GLY A 542 6.35 9.98 -9.38
CA GLY A 542 5.51 11.04 -9.91
C GLY A 542 4.53 11.68 -8.92
N ALA A 543 4.27 11.03 -7.78
CA ALA A 543 3.42 11.55 -6.71
C ALA A 543 3.97 11.10 -5.34
N THR A 544 3.26 10.20 -4.66
CA THR A 544 3.62 9.50 -3.43
C THR A 544 2.80 8.21 -3.36
N ILE A 545 3.28 7.19 -2.63
CA ILE A 545 2.55 5.96 -2.31
C ILE A 545 2.22 5.86 -0.80
N SER A 546 2.43 6.94 -0.04
CA SER A 546 2.21 7.00 1.40
C SER A 546 0.87 7.66 1.74
N ALA A 547 0.02 6.99 2.51
CA ALA A 547 -1.21 7.59 3.04
C ALA A 547 -0.95 8.86 3.88
N ALA A 548 0.13 8.87 4.66
CA ALA A 548 0.49 10.01 5.52
C ALA A 548 0.82 11.28 4.71
N GLU A 549 1.14 11.15 3.41
CA GLU A 549 1.48 12.26 2.53
C GLU A 549 0.36 12.59 1.53
N GLY A 550 -0.27 11.55 0.97
CA GLY A 550 -1.24 11.67 -0.12
C GLY A 550 -2.66 11.23 0.20
N GLY A 551 -2.96 10.80 1.42
CA GLY A 551 -4.24 10.21 1.77
C GLY A 551 -4.45 8.85 1.11
N CYS A 552 -5.66 8.30 1.23
CA CYS A 552 -5.98 6.97 0.74
C CYS A 552 -5.97 6.86 -0.79
N MET A 553 -6.01 7.97 -1.54
CA MET A 553 -5.77 7.95 -2.98
C MET A 553 -4.35 7.46 -3.33
N ALA A 554 -3.36 7.70 -2.46
CA ALA A 554 -1.98 7.23 -2.63
C ALA A 554 -1.78 5.73 -2.35
N GLU A 555 -2.74 5.09 -1.68
CA GLU A 555 -2.72 3.65 -1.42
C GLU A 555 -3.72 2.91 -2.31
N VAL A 556 -5.01 3.08 -2.02
CA VAL A 556 -6.13 2.40 -2.69
C VAL A 556 -6.32 2.89 -4.12
N GLY A 557 -6.11 4.19 -4.37
CA GLY A 557 -6.18 4.75 -5.73
C GLY A 557 -5.05 4.25 -6.62
N VAL A 558 -3.82 4.25 -6.11
CA VAL A 558 -2.64 3.68 -6.78
C VAL A 558 -2.83 2.18 -7.04
N ALA A 559 -3.26 1.40 -6.05
CA ALA A 559 -3.54 -0.03 -6.21
C ALA A 559 -4.64 -0.31 -7.25
N CYS A 560 -5.69 0.53 -7.29
CA CYS A 560 -6.74 0.46 -8.31
C CYS A 560 -6.21 0.73 -9.72
N SER A 561 -5.35 1.75 -9.86
CA SER A 561 -4.68 2.10 -11.12
C SER A 561 -3.72 0.99 -11.60
N MET A 562 -2.90 0.45 -10.69
CA MET A 562 -2.01 -0.69 -10.94
C MET A 562 -2.79 -1.92 -11.41
N ALA A 563 -3.87 -2.27 -10.72
CA ALA A 563 -4.70 -3.42 -11.06
C ALA A 563 -5.47 -3.24 -12.38
N ALA A 564 -5.90 -2.01 -12.70
CA ALA A 564 -6.59 -1.72 -13.96
C ALA A 564 -5.68 -1.93 -15.18
N GLY A 565 -4.47 -1.34 -15.15
CA GLY A 565 -3.52 -1.52 -16.24
C GLY A 565 -2.99 -2.95 -16.34
N ALA A 566 -2.75 -3.63 -15.22
CA ALA A 566 -2.35 -5.02 -15.20
C ALA A 566 -3.43 -5.96 -15.75
N PHE A 567 -4.70 -5.75 -15.41
CA PHE A 567 -5.82 -6.49 -16.01
C PHE A 567 -5.90 -6.24 -17.52
N ALA A 568 -5.80 -5.00 -17.97
CA ALA A 568 -5.79 -4.66 -19.40
C ALA A 568 -4.65 -5.38 -20.15
N ALA A 569 -3.45 -5.47 -19.56
CA ALA A 569 -2.33 -6.21 -20.15
C ALA A 569 -2.63 -7.71 -20.32
N CYS A 570 -3.22 -8.36 -19.31
CA CYS A 570 -3.65 -9.77 -19.43
C CYS A 570 -4.78 -9.96 -20.46
N MET A 571 -5.57 -8.93 -20.78
CA MET A 571 -6.55 -8.96 -21.88
C MET A 571 -5.92 -8.70 -23.26
N GLY A 572 -4.59 -8.56 -23.35
CA GLY A 572 -3.88 -8.32 -24.61
C GLY A 572 -3.92 -6.86 -25.10
N ALA A 573 -4.15 -5.89 -24.20
CA ALA A 573 -4.16 -4.48 -24.53
C ALA A 573 -2.80 -3.95 -25.04
N SER A 574 -2.82 -2.91 -25.87
CA SER A 574 -1.61 -2.16 -26.20
C SER A 574 -1.10 -1.35 -24.99
N PRO A 575 0.20 -0.98 -24.95
CA PRO A 575 0.75 -0.11 -23.91
C PRO A 575 -0.04 1.19 -23.69
N GLU A 576 -0.58 1.79 -24.74
CA GLU A 576 -1.42 3.00 -24.67
C GLU A 576 -2.75 2.75 -23.96
N ALA A 577 -3.40 1.62 -24.23
CA ALA A 577 -4.65 1.23 -23.57
C ALA A 577 -4.41 0.78 -22.11
N ILE A 578 -3.22 0.24 -21.80
CA ILE A 578 -2.77 -0.01 -20.42
C ILE A 578 -2.58 1.31 -19.65
N GLU A 579 -1.96 2.33 -20.27
CA GLU A 579 -1.87 3.68 -19.70
C GLU A 579 -3.27 4.26 -19.43
N GLN A 580 -4.19 4.16 -20.40
CA GLN A 580 -5.56 4.66 -20.27
C GLN A 580 -6.34 3.94 -19.16
N ALA A 581 -6.21 2.61 -19.04
CA ALA A 581 -6.84 1.85 -17.96
C ALA A 581 -6.34 2.29 -16.57
N ALA A 582 -5.03 2.53 -16.45
CA ALA A 582 -4.41 3.04 -15.22
C ALA A 582 -4.87 4.47 -14.90
N GLU A 583 -5.01 5.34 -15.90
CA GLU A 583 -5.46 6.73 -15.77
C GLU A 583 -6.88 6.82 -15.20
N ILE A 584 -7.85 6.15 -15.84
CA ILE A 584 -9.25 6.06 -15.36
C ILE A 584 -9.29 5.46 -13.94
N GLY A 585 -8.41 4.50 -13.65
CA GLY A 585 -8.30 3.85 -12.34
C GLY A 585 -7.89 4.81 -11.20
N ILE A 586 -7.05 5.82 -11.45
CA ILE A 586 -6.71 6.83 -10.44
C ILE A 586 -7.71 7.99 -10.43
N GLU A 587 -8.26 8.40 -11.58
CA GLU A 587 -9.22 9.51 -11.69
C GLU A 587 -10.39 9.32 -10.71
N HIS A 588 -10.98 8.13 -10.70
CA HIS A 588 -12.08 7.75 -9.81
C HIS A 588 -11.70 7.60 -8.32
N ASN A 589 -10.46 7.90 -7.94
CA ASN A 589 -9.96 7.83 -6.57
C ASN A 589 -9.26 9.14 -6.10
N LEU A 590 -9.12 10.15 -6.96
CA LEU A 590 -8.54 11.45 -6.58
C LEU A 590 -9.31 12.10 -5.41
N GLY A 591 -8.57 12.66 -4.45
CA GLY A 591 -9.12 13.32 -3.26
C GLY A 591 -9.52 12.40 -2.10
N LEU A 592 -9.38 11.07 -2.22
CA LEU A 592 -9.68 10.16 -1.10
C LEU A 592 -8.72 10.37 0.08
N THR A 593 -9.28 10.81 1.21
CA THR A 593 -8.59 11.05 2.50
C THR A 593 -8.29 9.74 3.25
N CYS A 594 -7.26 9.73 4.11
CA CYS A 594 -6.94 8.59 4.96
C CYS A 594 -7.38 8.82 6.40
N ASP A 595 -8.63 8.46 6.69
CA ASP A 595 -9.31 8.74 7.95
C ASP A 595 -10.11 7.50 8.40
N PRO A 596 -9.44 6.48 8.97
CA PRO A 596 -10.07 5.25 9.44
C PRO A 596 -10.68 5.40 10.84
N ILE A 597 -11.83 4.73 11.06
CA ILE A 597 -12.52 4.78 12.34
C ILE A 597 -11.64 4.20 13.46
N GLY A 598 -11.37 5.01 14.48
CA GLY A 598 -10.51 4.63 15.61
C GLY A 598 -9.04 4.36 15.24
N GLY A 599 -8.57 4.85 14.09
CA GLY A 599 -7.21 4.61 13.60
C GLY A 599 -6.98 3.19 13.04
N LEU A 600 -8.01 2.34 12.94
CA LEU A 600 -7.86 0.92 12.58
C LEU A 600 -7.97 0.68 11.07
N VAL A 601 -7.11 -0.18 10.51
CA VAL A 601 -7.17 -0.61 9.09
C VAL A 601 -8.33 -1.59 8.84
N GLN A 602 -9.56 -1.14 9.13
CA GLN A 602 -10.81 -1.90 9.05
C GLN A 602 -11.86 -1.13 8.26
N ALA A 603 -12.40 -0.04 8.83
CA ALA A 603 -13.43 0.77 8.19
C ALA A 603 -12.92 2.21 7.99
N PRO A 604 -12.98 2.80 6.78
CA PRO A 604 -13.55 2.26 5.54
C PRO A 604 -12.57 1.43 4.68
N CYS A 605 -11.44 0.99 5.23
CA CYS A 605 -10.35 0.36 4.47
C CYS A 605 -10.78 -0.92 3.72
N ILE A 606 -11.54 -1.81 4.37
CA ILE A 606 -12.03 -3.05 3.78
C ILE A 606 -13.00 -2.76 2.62
N GLU A 607 -13.95 -1.83 2.81
CA GLU A 607 -14.90 -1.42 1.77
C GLU A 607 -14.18 -0.76 0.57
N ARG A 608 -13.16 0.07 0.84
CA ARG A 608 -12.36 0.75 -0.19
C ARG A 608 -11.61 -0.24 -1.08
N ASN A 609 -11.11 -1.35 -0.55
CA ASN A 609 -10.46 -2.39 -1.36
C ASN A 609 -11.47 -3.15 -2.22
N ALA A 610 -12.63 -3.52 -1.67
CA ALA A 610 -13.71 -4.16 -2.43
C ALA A 610 -14.19 -3.31 -3.62
N LEU A 611 -14.43 -2.01 -3.38
CA LEU A 611 -14.81 -1.08 -4.44
C LEU A 611 -13.64 -0.80 -5.40
N GLY A 612 -12.40 -0.76 -4.91
CA GLY A 612 -11.19 -0.60 -5.73
C GLY A 612 -11.00 -1.73 -6.75
N ALA A 613 -11.23 -2.98 -6.36
CA ALA A 613 -11.16 -4.13 -7.28
C ALA A 613 -12.22 -4.07 -8.39
N ILE A 614 -13.46 -3.65 -8.06
CA ILE A 614 -14.54 -3.46 -9.06
C ILE A 614 -14.20 -2.29 -9.99
N LYS A 615 -13.72 -1.17 -9.44
CA LYS A 615 -13.28 0.00 -10.23
C LYS A 615 -12.16 -0.37 -11.20
N ALA A 616 -11.19 -1.19 -10.78
CA ALA A 616 -10.05 -1.56 -11.61
C ALA A 616 -10.47 -2.27 -12.91
N ILE A 617 -11.29 -3.33 -12.79
CA ILE A 617 -11.82 -4.05 -13.97
C ILE A 617 -12.77 -3.17 -14.79
N SER A 618 -13.57 -2.30 -14.14
CA SER A 618 -14.43 -1.36 -14.86
C SER A 618 -13.62 -0.36 -15.70
N SER A 619 -12.52 0.16 -15.14
CA SER A 619 -11.59 1.10 -15.79
C SER A 619 -10.88 0.45 -16.97
N ALA A 620 -10.41 -0.79 -16.79
CA ALA A 620 -9.80 -1.57 -17.87
C ALA A 620 -10.78 -1.88 -19.00
N ASN A 621 -12.02 -2.27 -18.69
CA ASN A 621 -13.05 -2.51 -19.70
C ASN A 621 -13.44 -1.23 -20.47
N LEU A 622 -13.43 -0.05 -19.83
CA LEU A 622 -13.65 1.23 -20.50
C LEU A 622 -12.50 1.55 -21.47
N ALA A 623 -11.25 1.34 -21.06
CA ALA A 623 -10.08 1.52 -21.94
C ALA A 623 -10.08 0.53 -23.12
N LEU A 624 -10.35 -0.76 -22.87
CA LEU A 624 -10.45 -1.79 -23.91
C LEU A 624 -11.61 -1.56 -24.90
N SER A 625 -12.68 -0.89 -24.47
CA SER A 625 -13.82 -0.51 -25.32
C SER A 625 -13.61 0.82 -26.06
N SER A 626 -12.54 1.55 -25.76
CA SER A 626 -12.21 2.84 -26.37
C SER A 626 -11.27 2.66 -27.55
N GLU A 627 -11.38 3.53 -28.55
CA GLU A 627 -10.40 3.57 -29.64
C GLU A 627 -9.06 4.14 -29.12
N THR A 628 -7.98 3.38 -29.30
CA THR A 628 -6.66 3.70 -28.74
C THR A 628 -6.17 5.07 -29.21
N GLY A 629 -5.72 5.92 -28.28
CA GLY A 629 -5.27 7.28 -28.60
C GLY A 629 -6.37 8.34 -28.66
N THR A 630 -7.65 7.98 -28.44
CA THR A 630 -8.73 8.98 -28.24
C THR A 630 -8.75 9.59 -26.82
N GLN A 631 -7.87 9.12 -25.93
CA GLN A 631 -7.71 9.62 -24.56
C GLN A 631 -7.41 11.13 -24.51
N LYS A 632 -8.24 11.88 -23.77
CA LYS A 632 -8.07 13.34 -23.57
C LYS A 632 -7.21 13.69 -22.36
N VAL A 633 -7.09 12.76 -21.41
CA VAL A 633 -6.28 12.87 -20.20
C VAL A 633 -5.17 11.83 -20.29
N ARG A 634 -3.97 12.18 -19.84
CA ARG A 634 -2.81 11.27 -19.80
C ARG A 634 -2.55 10.82 -18.37
N LEU A 635 -1.96 9.64 -18.19
CA LEU A 635 -1.61 9.14 -16.86
C LEU A 635 -0.63 10.11 -16.16
N ASP A 636 0.30 10.70 -16.91
CA ASP A 636 1.21 11.74 -16.43
C ASP A 636 0.47 12.98 -15.90
N ASP A 637 -0.70 13.31 -16.44
CA ASP A 637 -1.52 14.44 -16.00
C ASP A 637 -2.29 14.10 -14.72
N ALA A 638 -2.85 12.89 -14.66
CA ALA A 638 -3.53 12.36 -13.47
C ALA A 638 -2.59 12.19 -12.28
N ILE A 639 -1.36 11.70 -12.51
CA ILE A 639 -0.28 11.64 -11.50
C ILE A 639 0.07 13.05 -10.98
N ARG A 640 0.18 14.05 -11.86
CA ARG A 640 0.39 15.45 -11.43
C ARG A 640 -0.81 16.00 -10.65
N ALA A 641 -2.04 15.69 -11.05
CA ALA A 641 -3.25 16.07 -10.33
C ALA A 641 -3.31 15.44 -8.93
N MET A 642 -2.94 14.16 -8.79
CA MET A 642 -2.79 13.46 -7.51
C MET A 642 -1.75 14.16 -6.61
N ARG A 643 -0.55 14.46 -7.14
CA ARG A 643 0.50 15.20 -6.39
C ARG A 643 0.03 16.58 -5.93
N LEU A 644 -0.66 17.33 -6.78
CA LEU A 644 -1.21 18.64 -6.41
C LEU A 644 -2.33 18.55 -5.37
N THR A 645 -3.20 17.54 -5.49
CA THR A 645 -4.27 17.26 -4.52
C THR A 645 -3.70 16.85 -3.16
N ALA A 646 -2.65 16.03 -3.13
CA ALA A 646 -1.90 15.68 -1.92
C ALA A 646 -1.28 16.93 -1.27
N LYS A 647 -0.69 17.84 -2.07
CA LYS A 647 -0.14 19.11 -1.58
C LYS A 647 -1.22 20.03 -0.98
N GLY A 648 -2.42 20.06 -1.56
CA GLY A 648 -3.55 20.86 -1.08
C GLY A 648 -4.31 20.26 0.11
N MET A 649 -4.24 18.94 0.33
CA MET A 649 -4.92 18.26 1.43
C MET A 649 -4.29 18.66 2.78
N ARG A 650 -5.14 19.02 3.77
CA ARG A 650 -4.71 19.30 5.15
C ARG A 650 -4.15 18.04 5.80
N ASN A 651 -3.09 18.18 6.61
CA ASN A 651 -2.42 17.05 7.27
C ASN A 651 -3.36 16.20 8.14
N GLU A 652 -4.34 16.86 8.75
CA GLU A 652 -5.49 16.30 9.47
C GLU A 652 -6.28 15.22 8.72
N PHE A 653 -6.28 15.24 7.38
CA PHE A 653 -6.98 14.28 6.52
C PHE A 653 -6.04 13.29 5.80
N LYS A 654 -4.74 13.37 6.10
CA LYS A 654 -3.69 12.46 5.60
C LYS A 654 -3.26 11.45 6.67
N GLU A 655 -3.01 11.93 7.89
CA GLU A 655 -2.63 11.06 9.01
C GLU A 655 -3.86 10.41 9.65
N THR A 656 -3.75 9.12 9.96
CA THR A 656 -4.82 8.18 10.35
C THR A 656 -5.55 8.45 11.67
N SER A 657 -5.38 9.63 12.29
CA SER A 657 -5.82 9.88 13.68
C SER A 657 -6.20 11.31 14.04
N LEU A 658 -6.04 12.29 13.14
CA LEU A 658 -6.08 13.71 13.53
C LEU A 658 -7.40 14.44 13.23
N SER A 659 -8.41 13.80 12.62
CA SER A 659 -9.66 14.47 12.23
C SER A 659 -10.84 13.52 11.99
N GLY A 660 -11.91 14.07 11.40
CA GLY A 660 -13.03 13.35 10.75
C GLY A 660 -13.52 12.08 11.45
N LEU A 661 -13.71 11.01 10.68
CA LEU A 661 -14.24 9.70 11.11
C LEU A 661 -13.54 9.12 12.33
N ALA A 662 -12.22 9.28 12.43
CA ALA A 662 -11.44 8.81 13.57
C ALA A 662 -11.84 9.47 14.90
N THR A 663 -12.37 10.70 14.86
CA THR A 663 -12.66 11.53 16.05
C THR A 663 -14.15 11.85 16.24
N SER A 664 -14.94 11.92 15.16
CA SER A 664 -16.30 12.49 15.16
C SER A 664 -17.43 11.46 15.14
N VAL A 665 -17.14 10.16 14.98
CA VAL A 665 -18.17 9.11 14.85
C VAL A 665 -18.26 8.24 16.11
N PRO A 666 -19.11 8.62 17.09
CA PRO A 666 -19.53 7.69 18.14
C PRO A 666 -20.52 6.67 17.55
N PHE A 667 -20.00 5.53 17.09
CA PHE A 667 -20.71 4.28 16.80
C PHE A 667 -22.19 4.42 16.32
N ASN A 668 -22.46 5.09 15.20
CA ASN A 668 -23.65 4.91 14.33
C ASN A 668 -23.61 5.84 13.08
N ILE A 669 -23.26 5.26 11.90
CA ILE A 669 -23.78 5.46 10.51
C ILE A 669 -24.35 6.86 10.09
N PRO A 670 -24.14 7.38 8.84
CA PRO A 670 -23.24 7.03 7.73
C PRO A 670 -22.30 8.18 7.29
N VAL A 671 -21.38 7.91 6.36
CA VAL A 671 -20.42 8.91 5.84
C VAL A 671 -20.91 9.55 4.53
N SER A 672 -21.28 10.82 4.59
CA SER A 672 -21.15 11.77 3.47
C SER A 672 -21.31 13.21 3.98
N VAL A 673 -20.20 13.91 4.20
CA VAL A 673 -20.20 15.38 4.36
C VAL A 673 -19.24 15.95 3.31
N PRO A 674 -19.75 16.39 2.15
CA PRO A 674 -18.97 17.16 1.19
C PRO A 674 -19.04 18.64 1.57
N ASP A 675 -18.06 19.12 2.33
CA ASP A 675 -17.78 20.55 2.48
C ASP A 675 -16.38 20.82 1.89
N CYS A 676 -16.35 21.18 0.60
CA CYS A 676 -15.18 21.56 -0.19
C CYS A 676 -15.46 22.90 -0.90
#